data_AF-A0A3N7CP17-F1
#
_entry.id   AF-A0A3N7CP17-F1
#
_cell.length_a   1.000
_cell.length_b   1.000
_cell.length_c   1.000
_cell.angle_alpha   90.00
_cell.angle_beta   90.00
_cell.angle_gamma   90.00
#
_symmetry.space_group_name_H-M   'P 1'
#
loop_
_entity.id
_entity.type
_entity.pdbx_description
1 polymer ?
#
loop_
_entity_poly.entity_id
_entity_poly.type
_entity_poly.pdbx_seq_one_letter_code
_entity_poly.pdbx_strand_id
1 'polypeptide(L)'
;MNSSATAARFSVSRILKKTFTLASFLLVGSLAIQQSAHASDAPNIKPALKKMLGGLALDVKDDLQKMVSDLKKTSCGGGLSGCYSTSKGKVQLYFFTSNSAQQTFIIVVDKQISMPKLFGNKVQNVMGQTSLRSLMISISTAEFDLTTARMPPDLKKVVDESYFGVSSLNFAAGAQMAARANLGGPIKLTMESLGVRADQLTMRAAIVMPIPMDISSGAGTGIDVASEMADGATMKQAGAKAAMPEAFVEFQFAPNSRLPMMLPPVTLTDATFFINNSLTFGYKGNAQFQGVGDKKILLQFQTPLTPEGVMDFLDFNFRMATPASFTMEDAARVIVAMASPDPRLAKYGGGFVRGIGSFKEPLLAMAKPLAMFKMKNPNPPPAYKFGDATKPWPDDDKYFNIIVLGPLADGGPYYASGGQVAAFGQTLGWTDVSAGVNGYYNGAGADVSLRLGPLGKVPFRLSQETRIDMKRQDMAFKGNLAGQKIAIVMGPTKMSIEVNASCINPFEIKTSLEIKPTTDLAQIFDAEGGVNVDPSKITGCIGKELEAAYRKIAGEYKNLSGYTADMANAELKKISDAALIATKAAEDAAKKAAAESQKAAEDAAKASQKAAEDAAKAAQKAADDARKQYEQTKNAARDVANKATNAASNAFRDAGNAFKRLGKKKKHKKGPDPKFAASVFDWDYYYDKNPDVVNAKVDLKEHWMNNGFNEGRQGSPEFSATYYWNRYLDVQAACPTPSNKLQCALQNWLDEGIALGRQGSADVSMQSYLNRYSDLQKAFGVDNYDDALDHWMNYGEDENRNAGPDSAYAGPVAGPRRAGGGGGGQWSDAAQCRNTHVIGFKTSSGKRLDGVQFLYANGQWGGVHGKLKNTQTVMLAAGEYITRVDYRSGGSMDAVTFISNQGRTFGRYGGSGGGANSYSVTPGQKLGCMAGRSGSEVDQLIFSSTGPR
;
A
#
# COMPACT_ATOMS: atom_id res chain seq x y z
N MET A 1 24.33 -18.86 -44.37
CA MET A 1 25.67 -19.09 -43.80
C MET A 1 25.46 -20.01 -42.59
N ASN A 2 25.12 -21.29 -42.83
CA ASN A 2 26.02 -22.43 -43.13
C ASN A 2 26.80 -22.84 -41.87
N SER A 3 26.67 -24.06 -41.33
CA SER A 3 25.89 -25.25 -41.72
C SER A 3 25.41 -25.99 -40.44
N SER A 4 24.14 -26.40 -40.31
CA SER A 4 23.58 -27.72 -40.73
C SER A 4 24.11 -28.91 -39.90
N ALA A 5 23.38 -29.97 -39.52
CA ALA A 5 21.95 -30.31 -39.40
C ALA A 5 21.89 -31.66 -38.57
N THR A 6 20.80 -32.36 -38.23
CA THR A 6 19.35 -32.34 -38.58
C THR A 6 18.54 -32.96 -37.42
N ALA A 7 17.21 -32.89 -37.43
CA ALA A 7 16.32 -33.67 -36.55
C ALA A 7 15.81 -34.97 -37.23
N ALA A 8 15.25 -35.93 -36.45
CA ALA A 8 13.94 -36.57 -36.70
C ALA A 8 13.75 -37.92 -35.94
N ARG A 9 12.48 -38.34 -35.81
CA ARG A 9 11.99 -39.59 -35.19
C ARG A 9 11.56 -40.63 -36.24
N PHE A 10 11.15 -41.81 -35.76
CA PHE A 10 10.44 -42.93 -36.42
C PHE A 10 11.32 -43.93 -37.23
N SER A 11 10.93 -45.19 -37.48
CA SER A 11 10.14 -46.20 -36.72
C SER A 11 10.12 -47.54 -37.51
N VAL A 12 9.56 -48.62 -36.93
CA VAL A 12 9.03 -49.85 -37.56
C VAL A 12 9.99 -50.97 -38.05
N SER A 13 10.22 -51.92 -37.13
CA SER A 13 9.90 -53.37 -37.19
C SER A 13 10.42 -54.37 -38.26
N ARG A 14 10.98 -55.49 -37.74
CA ARG A 14 10.87 -56.92 -38.15
C ARG A 14 11.49 -57.34 -39.51
N ILE A 15 12.11 -58.54 -39.65
CA ILE A 15 11.45 -59.87 -39.64
C ILE A 15 12.47 -61.05 -39.44
N LEU A 16 12.12 -62.02 -38.57
CA LEU A 16 12.51 -63.48 -38.51
C LEU A 16 14.03 -63.88 -38.46
N LYS A 17 14.48 -65.06 -37.97
CA LYS A 17 13.87 -66.36 -37.55
C LYS A 17 14.80 -67.12 -36.55
N LYS A 18 14.19 -67.87 -35.60
CA LYS A 18 14.51 -69.20 -34.96
C LYS A 18 15.83 -69.96 -35.35
N THR A 19 16.48 -70.84 -34.54
CA THR A 19 16.07 -71.70 -33.37
C THR A 19 17.26 -72.38 -32.62
N PHE A 20 17.16 -72.50 -31.28
CA PHE A 20 17.42 -73.67 -30.37
C PHE A 20 18.74 -74.53 -30.28
N THR A 21 19.37 -74.46 -29.08
CA THR A 21 19.84 -75.53 -28.12
C THR A 21 21.07 -76.47 -28.27
N LEU A 22 21.85 -76.51 -27.16
CA LEU A 22 22.47 -77.64 -26.39
C LEU A 22 23.65 -78.51 -26.93
N ALA A 23 24.82 -78.37 -26.26
CA ALA A 23 25.76 -79.42 -25.76
C ALA A 23 27.02 -78.69 -25.18
N SER A 24 27.41 -78.78 -23.90
CA SER A 24 27.99 -79.90 -23.10
C SER A 24 29.53 -80.03 -23.16
N PHE A 25 30.17 -79.68 -22.02
CA PHE A 25 31.48 -80.13 -21.48
C PHE A 25 32.77 -80.18 -22.34
N LEU A 26 33.82 -79.49 -21.85
CA LEU A 26 35.05 -80.15 -21.39
C LEU A 26 35.90 -79.24 -20.47
N LEU A 27 36.75 -79.85 -19.65
CA LEU A 27 37.51 -79.25 -18.53
C LEU A 27 38.95 -78.85 -18.89
N VAL A 28 39.63 -78.26 -17.89
CA VAL A 28 41.07 -77.97 -17.72
C VAL A 28 41.46 -76.53 -18.11
N GLY A 29 42.06 -75.71 -17.24
CA GLY A 29 42.35 -75.90 -15.82
C GLY A 29 43.53 -75.04 -15.37
N SER A 30 43.29 -74.05 -14.50
CA SER A 30 44.35 -73.31 -13.81
C SER A 30 43.91 -72.92 -12.40
N LEU A 31 44.78 -73.15 -11.42
CA LEU A 31 44.54 -72.85 -10.02
C LEU A 31 44.39 -71.34 -9.82
N ALA A 32 43.26 -70.91 -9.27
CA ALA A 32 43.13 -69.66 -8.53
C ALA A 32 42.62 -69.98 -7.13
N ILE A 33 43.39 -69.57 -6.13
CA ILE A 33 43.19 -69.84 -4.70
C ILE A 33 41.80 -69.36 -4.25
N GLN A 34 41.11 -70.16 -3.42
CA GLN A 34 39.94 -69.69 -2.68
C GLN A 34 40.33 -68.50 -1.81
N GLN A 35 39.88 -67.30 -2.18
CA GLN A 35 39.62 -66.26 -1.20
C GLN A 35 38.11 -66.16 -1.00
N SER A 36 37.66 -66.59 0.17
CA SER A 36 36.34 -66.30 0.70
C SER A 36 36.22 -64.79 0.86
N ALA A 37 35.67 -64.14 -0.17
CA ALA A 37 35.20 -62.77 -0.05
C ALA A 37 34.03 -62.75 0.94
N HIS A 38 34.34 -62.62 2.22
CA HIS A 38 33.41 -62.18 3.25
C HIS A 38 33.01 -60.73 2.92
N ALA A 39 32.10 -60.58 1.95
CA ALA A 39 31.32 -59.37 1.80
C ALA A 39 30.53 -59.21 3.10
N SER A 40 30.94 -58.25 3.94
CA SER A 40 30.21 -57.94 5.16
C SER A 40 28.83 -57.41 4.79
N ASP A 41 27.78 -58.03 5.32
CA ASP A 41 26.39 -57.52 5.25
C ASP A 41 26.19 -56.18 6.00
N ALA A 42 27.29 -55.56 6.47
CA ALA A 42 27.30 -54.33 7.22
C ALA A 42 27.04 -53.11 6.31
N PRO A 43 26.10 -52.23 6.66
CA PRO A 43 25.84 -51.03 5.87
C PRO A 43 27.02 -50.04 5.87
N ASN A 44 27.31 -49.45 4.70
CA ASN A 44 28.24 -48.33 4.60
C ASN A 44 27.59 -47.05 5.17
N ILE A 45 27.95 -46.70 6.41
CA ILE A 45 27.41 -45.55 7.15
C ILE A 45 28.44 -44.41 7.18
N LYS A 46 28.03 -43.20 6.79
CA LYS A 46 28.86 -41.98 6.78
C LYS A 46 29.46 -41.68 8.17
N PRO A 47 30.74 -41.27 8.28
CA PRO A 47 31.39 -40.96 9.56
C PRO A 47 30.65 -39.90 10.39
N ALA A 48 30.13 -38.85 9.75
CA ALA A 48 29.32 -37.83 10.40
C ALA A 48 28.10 -38.42 11.13
N LEU A 49 27.39 -39.36 10.48
CA LEU A 49 26.20 -39.99 11.03
C LEU A 49 26.53 -40.93 12.20
N LYS A 50 27.69 -41.63 12.17
CA LYS A 50 28.21 -42.38 13.33
C LYS A 50 28.55 -41.46 14.50
N LYS A 51 29.19 -40.31 14.24
CA LYS A 51 29.53 -39.31 15.27
C LYS A 51 28.28 -38.72 15.94
N MET A 52 27.24 -38.42 15.16
CA MET A 52 25.94 -37.96 15.68
C MET A 52 25.26 -39.02 16.56
N LEU A 53 25.26 -40.29 16.15
CA LEU A 53 24.70 -41.39 16.95
C LEU A 53 25.40 -41.54 18.32
N GLY A 54 26.74 -41.41 18.36
CA GLY A 54 27.51 -41.39 19.61
C GLY A 54 27.41 -40.09 20.43
N GLY A 55 26.87 -39.02 19.85
CA GLY A 55 26.65 -37.72 20.50
C GLY A 55 25.34 -37.63 21.31
N LEU A 56 24.38 -38.53 21.06
CA LEU A 56 23.09 -38.52 21.76
C LEU A 56 23.25 -38.77 23.27
N ALA A 57 22.79 -37.82 24.09
CA ALA A 57 22.75 -37.90 25.54
C ALA A 57 21.55 -38.76 26.00
N LEU A 58 21.68 -40.08 25.85
CA LEU A 58 20.69 -41.07 26.27
C LEU A 58 21.35 -42.10 27.19
N ASP A 59 20.59 -42.63 28.15
CA ASP A 59 21.00 -43.71 29.07
C ASP A 59 21.39 -45.04 28.37
N VAL A 60 21.27 -45.10 27.04
CA VAL A 60 21.56 -46.28 26.18
C VAL A 60 22.71 -46.03 25.20
N LYS A 61 23.50 -44.96 25.39
CA LYS A 61 24.57 -44.52 24.49
C LYS A 61 25.61 -45.61 24.15
N ASP A 62 26.04 -46.38 25.15
CA ASP A 62 27.06 -47.44 24.97
C ASP A 62 26.50 -48.68 24.26
N ASP A 63 25.18 -48.90 24.32
CA ASP A 63 24.51 -49.96 23.57
C ASP A 63 24.31 -49.56 22.11
N LEU A 64 23.93 -48.29 21.85
CA LEU A 64 23.74 -47.78 20.49
C LEU A 64 24.98 -47.89 19.60
N GLN A 65 26.19 -47.72 20.15
CA GLN A 65 27.43 -47.91 19.37
C GLN A 65 27.68 -49.37 18.99
N LYS A 66 27.35 -50.33 19.88
CA LYS A 66 27.47 -51.77 19.60
C LYS A 66 26.44 -52.22 18.58
N MET A 67 25.20 -51.74 18.72
CA MET A 67 24.06 -52.04 17.85
C MET A 67 24.31 -51.70 16.36
N VAL A 68 25.21 -50.76 16.05
CA VAL A 68 25.61 -50.48 14.65
C VAL A 68 26.27 -51.69 13.99
N SER A 69 27.05 -52.47 14.74
CA SER A 69 27.69 -53.71 14.26
C SER A 69 26.69 -54.86 14.11
N ASP A 70 25.56 -54.81 14.83
CA ASP A 70 24.50 -55.82 14.82
C ASP A 70 23.41 -55.58 13.76
N LEU A 71 23.55 -54.53 12.93
CA LEU A 71 22.61 -54.19 11.87
C LEU A 71 22.59 -55.27 10.78
N LYS A 72 21.44 -55.94 10.62
CA LYS A 72 21.20 -56.96 9.58
C LYS A 72 20.20 -56.45 8.55
N LYS A 73 20.39 -56.82 7.29
CA LYS A 73 19.51 -56.41 6.19
C LYS A 73 18.07 -56.89 6.43
N THR A 74 17.09 -56.02 6.19
CA THR A 74 15.66 -56.29 6.40
C THR A 74 14.84 -55.87 5.18
N SER A 75 13.61 -56.38 5.06
CA SER A 75 12.72 -56.09 3.94
C SER A 75 12.06 -54.72 4.07
N CYS A 76 12.08 -53.94 2.99
CA CYS A 76 11.40 -52.65 2.85
C CYS A 76 11.05 -52.40 1.37
N GLY A 77 10.02 -51.58 1.10
CA GLY A 77 9.56 -51.27 -0.25
C GLY A 77 9.98 -49.89 -0.77
N GLY A 78 9.39 -49.49 -1.91
CA GLY A 78 9.27 -48.09 -2.31
C GLY A 78 10.55 -47.35 -2.73
N GLY A 79 11.55 -48.05 -3.26
CA GLY A 79 12.73 -47.48 -3.91
C GLY A 79 13.96 -47.23 -3.01
N LEU A 80 13.97 -47.76 -1.79
CA LEU A 80 15.13 -47.69 -0.91
C LEU A 80 16.23 -48.69 -1.35
N SER A 81 17.47 -48.21 -1.41
CA SER A 81 18.63 -49.03 -1.84
C SER A 81 19.15 -49.98 -0.76
N GLY A 82 18.79 -49.74 0.51
CA GLY A 82 19.12 -50.62 1.62
C GLY A 82 18.34 -50.26 2.88
N CYS A 83 17.90 -51.29 3.59
CA CYS A 83 17.23 -51.20 4.89
C CYS A 83 17.82 -52.26 5.81
N TYR A 84 18.13 -51.87 7.04
CA TYR A 84 18.79 -52.70 8.03
C TYR A 84 18.13 -52.48 9.38
N SER A 85 18.12 -53.51 10.23
CA SER A 85 17.57 -53.47 11.58
C SER A 85 18.34 -54.41 12.51
N THR A 86 18.45 -54.06 13.79
CA THR A 86 18.92 -54.98 14.84
C THR A 86 17.83 -55.97 15.23
N SER A 87 18.22 -57.16 15.70
CA SER A 87 17.29 -58.15 16.26
C SER A 87 16.65 -57.67 17.58
N LYS A 88 15.50 -58.26 17.94
CA LYS A 88 14.59 -57.82 19.01
C LYS A 88 15.27 -57.53 20.36
N GLY A 89 14.91 -56.39 20.94
CA GLY A 89 15.28 -55.92 22.28
C GLY A 89 14.44 -54.71 22.69
N LYS A 90 14.66 -54.16 23.90
CA LYS A 90 14.00 -52.93 24.38
C LYS A 90 14.44 -51.66 23.65
N VAL A 91 15.57 -51.74 22.94
CA VAL A 91 16.04 -50.73 21.99
C VAL A 91 16.17 -51.43 20.64
N GLN A 92 15.73 -50.78 19.57
CA GLN A 92 15.86 -51.26 18.19
C GLN A 92 16.50 -50.15 17.35
N LEU A 93 17.49 -50.49 16.53
CA LEU A 93 18.12 -49.56 15.60
C LEU A 93 17.78 -49.98 14.18
N TYR A 94 17.27 -49.04 13.39
CA TYR A 94 16.98 -49.16 11.97
C TYR A 94 17.88 -48.22 11.18
N PHE A 95 18.33 -48.64 9.99
CA PHE A 95 19.11 -47.81 9.07
C PHE A 95 18.56 -47.91 7.64
N PHE A 96 18.33 -46.75 7.02
CA PHE A 96 17.78 -46.60 5.68
C PHE A 96 18.76 -45.85 4.79
N THR A 97 18.89 -46.25 3.53
CA THR A 97 19.77 -45.58 2.56
C THR A 97 19.16 -45.53 1.16
N SER A 98 19.32 -44.38 0.48
CA SER A 98 18.95 -44.17 -0.93
C SER A 98 20.16 -43.69 -1.72
N ASN A 99 20.68 -44.55 -2.61
CA ASN A 99 21.78 -44.28 -3.53
C ASN A 99 23.01 -43.60 -2.88
N SER A 100 23.35 -44.01 -1.65
CA SER A 100 24.40 -43.49 -0.75
C SER A 100 24.36 -41.99 -0.39
N ALA A 101 23.58 -41.18 -1.10
CA ALA A 101 23.39 -39.75 -0.85
C ALA A 101 22.59 -39.50 0.44
N GLN A 102 21.43 -40.15 0.60
CA GLN A 102 20.57 -40.01 1.78
C GLN A 102 20.76 -41.21 2.71
N GLN A 103 21.06 -40.95 3.98
CA GLN A 103 21.20 -41.97 5.03
C GLN A 103 20.43 -41.54 6.27
N THR A 104 19.66 -42.46 6.85
CA THR A 104 18.80 -42.20 8.01
C THR A 104 18.91 -43.33 9.03
N PHE A 105 19.23 -43.02 10.29
CA PHE A 105 18.97 -43.90 11.42
C PHE A 105 17.59 -43.63 12.01
N ILE A 106 16.93 -44.67 12.52
CA ILE A 106 15.79 -44.57 13.44
C ILE A 106 16.05 -45.51 14.62
N ILE A 107 16.08 -44.96 15.83
CA ILE A 107 16.15 -45.68 17.10
C ILE A 107 14.72 -45.76 17.66
N VAL A 108 14.29 -46.92 18.15
CA VAL A 108 13.04 -47.08 18.90
C VAL A 108 13.37 -47.62 20.29
N VAL A 109 12.84 -46.99 21.34
CA VAL A 109 13.05 -47.32 22.75
C VAL A 109 11.70 -47.64 23.40
N ASP A 110 11.50 -48.91 23.71
CA ASP A 110 10.30 -49.46 24.35
C ASP A 110 10.46 -49.49 25.88
N LYS A 111 10.55 -48.29 26.46
CA LYS A 111 10.65 -48.05 27.92
C LYS A 111 10.09 -46.66 28.25
N GLN A 112 9.52 -46.49 29.44
CA GLN A 112 9.28 -45.16 30.00
C GLN A 112 10.60 -44.54 30.46
N ILE A 113 10.85 -43.28 30.08
CA ILE A 113 12.01 -42.48 30.51
C ILE A 113 11.58 -41.08 30.93
N SER A 114 12.39 -40.41 31.75
CA SER A 114 12.27 -38.97 32.00
C SER A 114 12.67 -38.18 30.77
N MET A 115 12.21 -36.93 30.66
CA MET A 115 12.60 -36.02 29.57
C MET A 115 14.13 -35.84 29.50
N PRO A 116 14.81 -36.33 28.45
CA PRO A 116 16.27 -36.21 28.35
C PRO A 116 16.68 -34.73 28.17
N LYS A 117 17.90 -34.38 28.57
CA LYS A 117 18.44 -33.02 28.40
C LYS A 117 18.89 -32.80 26.96
N LEU A 118 17.93 -32.53 26.10
CA LEU A 118 18.14 -32.29 24.66
C LEU A 118 17.96 -30.83 24.26
N PHE A 119 17.45 -30.01 25.18
CA PHE A 119 16.90 -28.69 24.89
C PHE A 119 17.64 -27.59 25.66
N GLY A 120 17.57 -26.36 25.13
CA GLY A 120 18.05 -25.19 25.84
C GLY A 120 17.34 -24.97 27.17
N ASN A 121 18.09 -24.49 28.17
CA ASN A 121 17.67 -24.48 29.58
C ASN A 121 16.25 -23.91 29.80
N LYS A 122 15.84 -22.88 29.04
CA LYS A 122 14.49 -22.32 29.08
C LYS A 122 13.39 -23.36 28.79
N VAL A 123 13.46 -24.02 27.63
CA VAL A 123 12.47 -25.03 27.23
C VAL A 123 12.62 -26.28 28.09
N GLN A 124 13.84 -26.70 28.42
CA GLN A 124 14.09 -27.85 29.28
C GLN A 124 13.44 -27.67 30.67
N ASN A 125 13.50 -26.48 31.26
CA ASN A 125 12.87 -26.20 32.56
C ASN A 125 11.34 -26.26 32.46
N VAL A 126 10.75 -25.68 31.41
CA VAL A 126 9.31 -25.71 31.15
C VAL A 126 8.80 -27.14 30.92
N MET A 127 9.62 -28.00 30.33
CA MET A 127 9.34 -29.41 30.04
C MET A 127 9.72 -30.39 31.17
N GLY A 128 10.45 -29.94 32.20
CA GLY A 128 11.42 -30.78 32.92
C GLY A 128 10.90 -32.01 33.67
N GLN A 129 9.61 -32.05 34.03
CA GLN A 129 8.98 -33.19 34.72
C GLN A 129 8.18 -34.09 33.76
N THR A 130 8.28 -33.87 32.45
CA THR A 130 7.63 -34.70 31.44
C THR A 130 8.24 -36.11 31.42
N SER A 131 7.41 -37.13 31.25
CA SER A 131 7.86 -38.50 31.00
C SER A 131 7.43 -38.98 29.62
N LEU A 132 8.30 -39.75 28.97
CA LEU A 132 8.16 -40.23 27.60
C LEU A 132 8.02 -41.75 27.60
N ARG A 133 7.20 -42.29 26.69
CA ARG A 133 7.09 -43.73 26.40
C ARG A 133 7.01 -43.96 24.90
N SER A 134 7.37 -45.16 24.44
CA SER A 134 7.48 -45.49 23.01
C SER A 134 8.34 -44.47 22.24
N LEU A 135 9.53 -44.13 22.74
CA LEU A 135 10.37 -43.09 22.15
C LEU A 135 10.96 -43.56 20.82
N MET A 136 10.88 -42.73 19.80
CA MET A 136 11.57 -42.89 18.51
C MET A 136 12.52 -41.71 18.32
N ILE A 137 13.75 -41.95 17.86
CA ILE A 137 14.72 -40.92 17.51
C ILE A 137 15.21 -41.17 16.10
N SER A 138 15.01 -40.23 15.19
CA SER A 138 15.62 -40.26 13.85
C SER A 138 16.90 -39.42 13.82
N ILE A 139 17.84 -39.82 12.95
CA ILE A 139 18.96 -38.97 12.52
C ILE A 139 19.09 -39.12 11.01
N SER A 140 18.90 -38.05 10.24
CA SER A 140 18.91 -38.09 8.77
C SER A 140 19.90 -37.09 8.17
N THR A 141 20.58 -37.47 7.08
CA THR A 141 21.47 -36.57 6.33
C THR A 141 20.76 -35.66 5.34
N ALA A 142 19.44 -35.82 5.16
CA ALA A 142 18.59 -35.02 4.28
C ALA A 142 17.12 -35.17 4.70
N GLU A 143 16.21 -34.40 4.10
CA GLU A 143 14.76 -34.65 4.21
C GLU A 143 14.43 -36.08 3.73
N PHE A 144 13.65 -36.83 4.51
CA PHE A 144 13.36 -38.24 4.26
C PHE A 144 11.93 -38.64 4.67
N ASP A 145 11.10 -38.97 3.67
CA ASP A 145 9.73 -39.46 3.88
C ASP A 145 9.67 -41.00 3.88
N LEU A 146 9.48 -41.56 5.07
CA LEU A 146 9.26 -42.98 5.28
C LEU A 146 7.75 -43.29 5.29
N THR A 147 7.19 -43.59 4.12
CA THR A 147 5.80 -44.05 3.99
C THR A 147 5.61 -45.45 4.57
N THR A 148 4.39 -45.82 4.97
CA THR A 148 4.09 -47.17 5.51
C THR A 148 4.45 -48.31 4.56
N ALA A 149 4.46 -48.08 3.24
CA ALA A 149 4.93 -49.03 2.23
C ALA A 149 6.46 -49.20 2.18
N ARG A 150 7.22 -48.30 2.81
CA ARG A 150 8.68 -48.33 2.96
C ARG A 150 9.14 -48.85 4.34
N MET A 151 8.23 -48.98 5.31
CA MET A 151 8.55 -49.43 6.66
C MET A 151 8.75 -50.96 6.75
N PRO A 152 9.76 -51.45 7.50
CA PRO A 152 9.80 -52.84 7.95
C PRO A 152 8.59 -53.18 8.86
N PRO A 153 8.14 -54.45 8.93
CA PRO A 153 6.93 -54.82 9.66
C PRO A 153 6.92 -54.40 11.15
N ASP A 154 8.03 -54.60 11.86
CA ASP A 154 8.13 -54.26 13.29
C ASP A 154 8.07 -52.74 13.51
N LEU A 155 8.70 -51.93 12.65
CA LEU A 155 8.61 -50.46 12.72
C LEU A 155 7.20 -49.98 12.37
N LYS A 156 6.56 -50.57 11.37
CA LYS A 156 5.17 -50.27 11.01
C LYS A 156 4.24 -50.52 12.20
N LYS A 157 4.39 -51.65 12.89
CA LYS A 157 3.63 -51.97 14.11
C LYS A 157 3.78 -50.88 15.18
N VAL A 158 5.01 -50.40 15.43
CA VAL A 158 5.25 -49.30 16.36
C VAL A 158 4.53 -48.01 15.93
N VAL A 159 4.49 -47.69 14.63
CA VAL A 159 3.75 -46.53 14.10
C VAL A 159 2.25 -46.68 14.28
N ASP A 160 1.70 -47.86 13.97
CA ASP A 160 0.28 -48.16 14.11
C ASP A 160 -0.17 -48.09 15.59
N GLU A 161 0.63 -48.63 16.53
CA GLU A 161 0.27 -48.71 17.96
C GLU A 161 0.59 -47.42 18.75
N SER A 162 1.71 -46.74 18.46
CA SER A 162 2.21 -45.61 19.27
C SER A 162 2.15 -44.24 18.57
N TYR A 163 1.91 -44.18 17.26
CA TYR A 163 1.96 -42.94 16.46
C TYR A 163 0.72 -42.73 15.59
N PHE A 164 -0.44 -43.19 16.06
CA PHE A 164 -1.75 -43.00 15.43
C PHE A 164 -1.92 -43.61 14.02
N GLY A 165 -1.04 -44.53 13.59
CA GLY A 165 -1.14 -45.17 12.27
C GLY A 165 -1.02 -44.19 11.09
N VAL A 166 -0.18 -43.16 11.23
CA VAL A 166 0.09 -42.19 10.16
C VAL A 166 0.65 -42.86 8.90
N SER A 167 0.21 -42.41 7.72
CA SER A 167 0.59 -43.00 6.42
C SER A 167 2.07 -42.78 6.04
N SER A 168 2.73 -41.80 6.67
CA SER A 168 4.17 -41.59 6.59
C SER A 168 4.72 -41.00 7.88
N LEU A 169 6.01 -41.27 8.13
CA LEU A 169 6.86 -40.47 9.01
C LEU A 169 7.73 -39.59 8.12
N ASN A 170 7.62 -38.27 8.29
CA ASN A 170 8.39 -37.30 7.53
C ASN A 170 9.53 -36.81 8.43
N PHE A 171 10.78 -36.97 7.99
CA PHE A 171 11.95 -36.64 8.78
C PHE A 171 12.77 -35.50 8.17
N ALA A 172 13.12 -34.52 8.98
CA ALA A 172 13.99 -33.42 8.57
C ALA A 172 15.48 -33.83 8.59
N ALA A 173 16.33 -33.11 7.86
CA ALA A 173 17.77 -33.20 8.02
C ALA A 173 18.22 -32.78 9.44
N GLY A 174 19.06 -33.58 10.09
CA GLY A 174 19.43 -33.42 11.50
C GLY A 174 18.94 -34.60 12.35
N ALA A 175 18.60 -34.35 13.63
CA ALA A 175 17.95 -35.35 14.47
C ALA A 175 16.55 -34.88 14.91
N GLN A 176 15.65 -35.83 15.12
CA GLN A 176 14.34 -35.57 15.68
C GLN A 176 13.99 -36.68 16.67
N MET A 177 13.13 -36.38 17.63
CA MET A 177 12.51 -37.40 18.46
C MET A 177 10.99 -37.30 18.40
N ALA A 178 10.31 -38.43 18.54
CA ALA A 178 8.88 -38.51 18.73
C ALA A 178 8.60 -39.50 19.86
N ALA A 179 7.61 -39.23 20.71
CA ALA A 179 7.25 -40.11 21.82
C ALA A 179 5.82 -39.84 22.28
N ARG A 180 5.19 -40.82 22.92
CA ARG A 180 3.98 -40.58 23.71
C ARG A 180 4.41 -39.90 25.01
N ALA A 181 3.98 -38.67 25.22
CA ALA A 181 4.39 -37.88 26.39
C ALA A 181 3.25 -37.80 27.41
N ASN A 182 3.63 -37.86 28.68
CA ASN A 182 2.79 -37.45 29.81
C ASN A 182 3.47 -36.21 30.41
N LEU A 183 2.91 -35.03 30.13
CA LEU A 183 3.58 -33.77 30.46
C LEU A 183 3.59 -33.52 31.97
N GLY A 184 4.66 -32.89 32.44
CA GLY A 184 4.80 -32.43 33.82
C GLY A 184 5.48 -31.07 33.89
N GLY A 185 5.44 -30.44 35.06
CA GLY A 185 6.01 -29.11 35.26
C GLY A 185 5.20 -28.00 34.58
N PRO A 186 5.83 -26.84 34.32
CA PRO A 186 5.15 -25.65 33.78
C PRO A 186 4.28 -25.89 32.54
N ILE A 187 4.78 -26.66 31.55
CA ILE A 187 4.03 -26.90 30.29
C ILE A 187 2.70 -27.62 30.52
N LYS A 188 2.61 -28.47 31.56
CA LYS A 188 1.36 -29.16 31.91
C LYS A 188 0.30 -28.13 32.33
N LEU A 189 0.67 -27.17 33.19
CA LEU A 189 -0.20 -26.10 33.64
C LEU A 189 -0.67 -25.23 32.47
N THR A 190 0.22 -24.94 31.52
CA THR A 190 -0.13 -24.22 30.28
C THR A 190 -1.21 -24.97 29.48
N MET A 191 -1.03 -26.27 29.23
CA MET A 191 -2.01 -27.10 28.51
C MET A 191 -3.35 -27.21 29.25
N GLU A 192 -3.31 -27.49 30.55
CA GLU A 192 -4.51 -27.64 31.37
C GLU A 192 -5.29 -26.31 31.49
N SER A 193 -4.60 -25.15 31.50
CA SER A 193 -5.25 -23.83 31.46
C SER A 193 -6.04 -23.54 30.18
N LEU A 194 -5.78 -24.30 29.10
CA LEU A 194 -6.53 -24.24 27.85
C LEU A 194 -7.64 -25.30 27.75
N GLY A 195 -7.77 -26.19 28.75
CA GLY A 195 -8.70 -27.32 28.76
C GLY A 195 -8.14 -28.62 28.15
N VAL A 196 -6.82 -28.68 27.88
CA VAL A 196 -6.18 -29.80 27.18
C VAL A 196 -5.65 -30.85 28.16
N ARG A 197 -6.00 -32.13 27.95
CA ARG A 197 -5.46 -33.25 28.74
C ARG A 197 -4.01 -33.57 28.35
N ALA A 198 -3.13 -33.54 29.34
CA ALA A 198 -1.68 -33.60 29.21
C ALA A 198 -1.06 -35.02 29.06
N ASP A 199 -1.86 -36.08 29.17
CA ASP A 199 -1.46 -37.49 29.29
C ASP A 199 -1.60 -38.31 27.99
N GLN A 200 -2.35 -37.78 27.01
CA GLN A 200 -2.78 -38.48 25.79
C GLN A 200 -2.16 -37.96 24.48
N LEU A 201 -1.12 -37.14 24.58
CA LEU A 201 -0.46 -36.49 23.44
C LEU A 201 0.81 -37.20 22.97
N THR A 202 1.05 -37.13 21.67
CA THR A 202 2.30 -37.53 21.04
C THR A 202 3.15 -36.28 20.88
N MET A 203 4.27 -36.21 21.59
CA MET A 203 5.25 -35.16 21.44
C MET A 203 6.15 -35.48 20.25
N ARG A 204 6.44 -34.51 19.39
CA ARG A 204 7.54 -34.54 18.42
C ARG A 204 8.45 -33.38 18.72
N ALA A 205 9.76 -33.56 18.61
CA ALA A 205 10.72 -32.50 18.80
C ALA A 205 11.84 -32.60 17.77
N ALA A 206 12.32 -31.47 17.27
CA ALA A 206 13.33 -31.41 16.23
C ALA A 206 14.60 -30.73 16.76
N ILE A 207 15.75 -31.35 16.52
CA ILE A 207 17.07 -30.84 16.88
C ILE A 207 17.89 -30.79 15.59
N VAL A 208 17.81 -29.66 14.90
CA VAL A 208 18.60 -29.43 13.70
C VAL A 208 20.06 -29.24 14.12
N MET A 209 20.82 -30.32 14.02
CA MET A 209 22.29 -30.28 14.04
C MET A 209 22.76 -29.80 12.66
N PRO A 210 23.69 -28.83 12.57
CA PRO A 210 24.34 -28.52 11.32
C PRO A 210 25.25 -29.71 11.03
N ILE A 211 24.94 -30.50 10.01
CA ILE A 211 25.87 -31.52 9.52
C ILE A 211 26.98 -30.75 8.80
N PRO A 212 28.21 -30.65 9.36
CA PRO A 212 29.26 -29.91 8.69
C PRO A 212 29.60 -30.66 7.41
N MET A 213 29.42 -30.03 6.25
CA MET A 213 29.63 -30.71 4.97
C MET A 213 31.09 -31.14 4.75
N ASP A 214 32.02 -30.65 5.58
CA ASP A 214 33.46 -30.90 5.47
C ASP A 214 34.04 -31.75 6.62
N ILE A 215 33.33 -32.79 7.05
CA ILE A 215 33.94 -33.86 7.89
C ILE A 215 34.90 -34.75 7.06
N SER A 216 35.02 -34.51 5.75
CA SER A 216 36.05 -35.07 4.86
C SER A 216 37.49 -34.67 5.21
N SER A 217 37.71 -33.50 5.83
CA SER A 217 39.06 -32.92 6.03
C SER A 217 39.63 -33.06 7.44
N GLY A 218 38.89 -33.61 8.40
CA GLY A 218 39.41 -34.02 9.72
C GLY A 218 39.80 -32.92 10.70
N ALA A 219 39.61 -31.63 10.37
CA ALA A 219 40.10 -30.50 11.18
C ALA A 219 39.13 -29.95 12.25
N GLY A 220 37.87 -30.43 12.31
CA GLY A 220 36.87 -29.95 13.27
C GLY A 220 36.98 -30.61 14.65
N THR A 221 37.40 -29.86 15.66
CA THR A 221 37.45 -30.29 17.06
C THR A 221 36.10 -30.84 17.52
N GLY A 222 36.06 -32.10 17.95
CA GLY A 222 34.83 -32.80 18.35
C GLY A 222 34.31 -32.41 19.73
N ILE A 223 34.45 -31.14 20.13
CA ILE A 223 34.14 -30.67 21.46
C ILE A 223 32.71 -30.13 21.49
N ASP A 224 31.83 -31.00 21.97
CA ASP A 224 30.54 -30.68 22.57
C ASP A 224 29.37 -30.25 21.66
N VAL A 225 29.06 -31.13 20.71
CA VAL A 225 27.79 -31.15 19.97
C VAL A 225 26.57 -31.05 20.93
N ALA A 226 26.67 -31.55 22.17
CA ALA A 226 25.57 -31.52 23.14
C ALA A 226 25.33 -30.13 23.76
N SER A 227 26.36 -29.30 23.98
CA SER A 227 26.15 -27.89 24.35
C SER A 227 25.78 -27.02 23.16
N GLU A 228 26.32 -27.25 21.96
CA GLU A 228 25.86 -26.57 20.74
C GLU A 228 24.37 -26.88 20.43
N MET A 229 23.91 -28.11 20.69
CA MET A 229 22.49 -28.50 20.67
C MET A 229 21.66 -27.77 21.73
N ALA A 230 22.19 -27.57 22.94
CA ALA A 230 21.49 -26.90 24.03
C ALA A 230 21.37 -25.38 23.81
N ASP A 231 22.41 -24.72 23.28
CA ASP A 231 22.42 -23.26 23.11
C ASP A 231 21.71 -22.79 21.82
N GLY A 232 21.29 -23.72 20.95
CA GLY A 232 20.42 -23.43 19.79
C GLY A 232 21.07 -22.60 18.69
N ALA A 233 22.39 -22.41 18.73
CA ALA A 233 23.16 -21.62 17.76
C ALA A 233 23.09 -22.18 16.33
N THR A 234 22.84 -23.48 16.22
CA THR A 234 22.84 -24.28 14.98
C THR A 234 21.86 -23.77 13.90
N MET A 235 20.75 -23.15 14.31
CA MET A 235 19.68 -22.73 13.39
C MET A 235 19.88 -21.36 12.73
N LYS A 236 20.81 -20.52 13.22
CA LYS A 236 21.16 -19.26 12.52
C LYS A 236 21.84 -19.51 11.16
N GLN A 237 22.40 -20.70 10.93
CA GLN A 237 23.14 -21.05 9.72
C GLN A 237 22.29 -21.75 8.63
N ALA A 238 21.04 -22.11 8.90
CA ALA A 238 20.20 -22.94 8.01
C ALA A 238 19.55 -22.20 6.81
N GLY A 239 19.85 -20.92 6.60
CA GLY A 239 19.35 -20.13 5.47
C GLY A 239 17.84 -19.80 5.53
N ALA A 240 17.28 -19.35 4.40
CA ALA A 240 15.99 -18.64 4.34
C ALA A 240 14.73 -19.44 4.78
N LYS A 241 14.84 -20.74 5.06
CA LYS A 241 13.76 -21.50 5.75
C LYS A 241 13.68 -21.21 7.25
N ALA A 242 14.68 -20.55 7.85
CA ALA A 242 14.70 -20.15 9.25
C ALA A 242 13.60 -19.14 9.64
N ALA A 243 12.83 -18.60 8.68
CA ALA A 243 11.59 -17.88 8.96
C ALA A 243 10.49 -18.79 9.55
N MET A 244 10.59 -20.11 9.36
CA MET A 244 9.64 -21.12 9.82
C MET A 244 10.37 -22.38 10.31
N PRO A 245 10.97 -22.36 11.51
CA PRO A 245 11.06 -23.60 12.27
C PRO A 245 9.63 -24.00 12.63
N GLU A 246 9.09 -25.04 11.98
CA GLU A 246 8.11 -25.88 12.66
C GLU A 246 8.69 -26.22 14.04
N ALA A 247 7.86 -26.06 15.06
CA ALA A 247 8.37 -25.69 16.37
C ALA A 247 9.28 -26.75 16.98
N PHE A 248 10.16 -26.28 17.86
CA PHE A 248 11.17 -27.11 18.51
C PHE A 248 10.57 -28.29 19.27
N VAL A 249 9.40 -28.10 19.89
CA VAL A 249 8.53 -29.18 20.36
C VAL A 249 7.12 -28.94 19.84
N GLU A 250 6.55 -29.97 19.22
CA GLU A 250 5.15 -30.10 18.85
C GLU A 250 4.45 -31.14 19.74
N PHE A 251 3.16 -30.95 19.99
CA PHE A 251 2.30 -31.89 20.71
C PHE A 251 1.04 -32.16 19.89
N GLN A 252 0.80 -33.44 19.60
CA GLN A 252 -0.23 -33.90 18.67
C GLN A 252 -1.20 -34.88 19.31
N PHE A 253 -2.40 -34.83 18.79
CA PHE A 253 -3.54 -35.66 19.18
C PHE A 253 -3.85 -36.62 18.03
N ALA A 254 -4.63 -37.67 18.30
CA ALA A 254 -5.05 -38.58 17.24
C ALA A 254 -5.82 -37.80 16.13
N PRO A 255 -5.70 -38.17 14.85
CA PRO A 255 -6.46 -37.52 13.78
C PRO A 255 -7.95 -37.43 14.08
N ASN A 256 -8.58 -36.31 13.75
CA ASN A 256 -9.98 -35.97 14.09
C ASN A 256 -10.30 -35.83 15.60
N SER A 257 -9.33 -35.88 16.53
CA SER A 257 -9.60 -35.60 17.95
C SER A 257 -10.28 -34.24 18.12
N ARG A 258 -11.43 -34.21 18.82
CA ARG A 258 -12.11 -32.96 19.16
C ARG A 258 -11.60 -32.44 20.51
N LEU A 259 -11.00 -31.25 20.50
CA LEU A 259 -10.46 -30.59 21.69
C LEU A 259 -11.28 -29.34 21.99
N PRO A 260 -12.22 -29.38 22.96
CA PRO A 260 -12.91 -28.19 23.42
C PRO A 260 -11.94 -27.30 24.21
N MET A 261 -11.65 -26.13 23.67
CA MET A 261 -10.76 -25.13 24.26
C MET A 261 -11.54 -24.20 25.18
N MET A 262 -10.91 -23.77 26.27
CA MET A 262 -11.48 -22.76 27.17
C MET A 262 -11.28 -21.33 26.67
N LEU A 263 -10.13 -21.05 26.04
CA LEU A 263 -9.70 -19.70 25.64
C LEU A 263 -9.03 -19.72 24.25
N PRO A 264 -9.68 -19.18 23.20
CA PRO A 264 -11.11 -18.84 23.12
C PRO A 264 -12.00 -20.10 23.17
N PRO A 265 -13.33 -19.97 23.38
CA PRO A 265 -14.28 -21.08 23.34
C PRO A 265 -14.44 -21.60 21.90
N VAL A 266 -13.59 -22.55 21.54
CA VAL A 266 -13.49 -23.14 20.20
C VAL A 266 -13.30 -24.64 20.31
N THR A 267 -13.88 -25.43 19.42
CA THR A 267 -13.48 -26.85 19.28
C THR A 267 -12.42 -26.96 18.19
N LEU A 268 -11.22 -27.42 18.56
CA LEU A 268 -10.18 -27.74 17.57
C LEU A 268 -10.30 -29.19 17.11
N THR A 269 -10.08 -29.46 15.82
CA THR A 269 -9.75 -30.80 15.30
C THR A 269 -8.40 -30.81 14.61
N ASP A 270 -7.72 -31.96 14.69
CA ASP A 270 -6.42 -32.18 14.06
C ASP A 270 -5.34 -31.21 14.57
N ALA A 271 -5.46 -30.79 15.83
CA ALA A 271 -4.61 -29.76 16.42
C ALA A 271 -3.17 -30.24 16.63
N THR A 272 -2.23 -29.32 16.44
CA THR A 272 -0.84 -29.41 16.86
C THR A 272 -0.52 -28.21 17.76
N PHE A 273 -0.18 -28.47 19.01
CA PHE A 273 0.32 -27.45 19.95
C PHE A 273 1.84 -27.39 19.86
N PHE A 274 2.45 -26.29 20.29
CA PHE A 274 3.88 -26.12 20.11
C PHE A 274 4.57 -25.15 21.09
N ILE A 275 5.89 -25.30 21.22
CA ILE A 275 6.78 -24.35 21.90
C ILE A 275 8.16 -24.26 21.19
N ASN A 276 8.76 -23.06 21.16
CA ASN A 276 10.09 -22.80 20.59
C ASN A 276 11.14 -22.37 21.64
N ASN A 277 12.41 -22.24 21.24
CA ASN A 277 13.52 -21.84 22.12
C ASN A 277 13.41 -20.41 22.70
N SER A 278 12.62 -19.55 22.08
CA SER A 278 12.29 -18.20 22.60
C SER A 278 11.18 -18.23 23.66
N LEU A 279 10.69 -19.42 24.05
CA LEU A 279 9.47 -19.62 24.83
C LEU A 279 8.21 -19.06 24.17
N THR A 280 8.14 -18.95 22.84
CA THR A 280 6.85 -18.75 22.17
C THR A 280 6.09 -20.07 22.22
N PHE A 281 4.93 -20.06 22.88
CA PHE A 281 3.98 -21.17 22.93
C PHE A 281 2.80 -20.89 21.99
N GLY A 282 2.19 -21.92 21.43
CA GLY A 282 1.05 -21.76 20.53
C GLY A 282 0.36 -23.06 20.14
N TYR A 283 -0.62 -22.95 19.24
CA TYR A 283 -1.28 -24.09 18.61
C TYR A 283 -1.76 -23.76 17.20
N LYS A 284 -1.88 -24.77 16.34
CA LYS A 284 -2.46 -24.71 14.98
C LYS A 284 -3.47 -25.85 14.79
N GLY A 285 -4.60 -25.61 14.12
CA GLY A 285 -5.62 -26.64 13.88
C GLY A 285 -6.88 -26.16 13.16
N ASN A 286 -7.86 -27.06 12.96
CA ASN A 286 -9.18 -26.70 12.45
C ASN A 286 -10.08 -26.23 13.60
N ALA A 287 -10.36 -24.94 13.67
CA ALA A 287 -11.30 -24.34 14.62
C ALA A 287 -12.75 -24.40 14.16
N GLN A 288 -13.63 -24.86 15.05
CA GLN A 288 -15.08 -24.65 15.00
C GLN A 288 -15.47 -23.69 16.13
N PHE A 289 -15.77 -22.45 15.79
CA PHE A 289 -16.20 -21.41 16.73
C PHE A 289 -17.69 -21.57 17.08
N GLN A 290 -18.04 -21.31 18.34
CA GLN A 290 -19.42 -21.39 18.80
C GLN A 290 -20.32 -20.42 18.03
N GLY A 291 -21.43 -20.94 17.48
CA GLY A 291 -22.39 -20.16 16.68
C GLY A 291 -22.04 -20.01 15.19
N VAL A 292 -20.85 -20.41 14.73
CA VAL A 292 -20.41 -20.29 13.32
C VAL A 292 -20.79 -21.52 12.48
N GLY A 293 -21.63 -22.41 13.03
CA GLY A 293 -22.05 -23.66 12.41
C GLY A 293 -20.90 -24.67 12.25
N ASP A 294 -20.94 -25.48 11.20
CA ASP A 294 -19.93 -26.50 10.89
C ASP A 294 -18.76 -25.99 10.03
N LYS A 295 -18.63 -24.67 9.88
CA LYS A 295 -17.54 -24.05 9.12
C LYS A 295 -16.22 -24.21 9.89
N LYS A 296 -15.32 -25.03 9.35
CA LYS A 296 -13.93 -25.14 9.83
C LYS A 296 -13.12 -23.94 9.35
N ILE A 297 -12.55 -23.19 10.29
CA ILE A 297 -11.58 -22.12 10.06
C ILE A 297 -10.21 -22.68 10.45
N LEU A 298 -9.16 -22.48 9.66
CA LEU A 298 -7.82 -22.82 10.18
C LEU A 298 -7.40 -21.72 11.15
N LEU A 299 -7.11 -22.10 12.39
CA LEU A 299 -6.72 -21.19 13.47
C LEU A 299 -5.31 -21.52 13.92
N GLN A 300 -4.45 -20.51 13.97
CA GLN A 300 -3.20 -20.56 14.71
C GLN A 300 -3.19 -19.48 15.78
N PHE A 301 -2.75 -19.83 16.97
CA PHE A 301 -2.49 -18.97 18.11
C PHE A 301 -1.01 -19.04 18.50
N GLN A 302 -0.44 -17.92 18.94
CA GLN A 302 0.86 -17.89 19.59
C GLN A 302 0.99 -16.72 20.58
N THR A 303 1.83 -16.90 21.61
CA THR A 303 2.11 -15.94 22.69
C THR A 303 3.45 -16.29 23.36
N PRO A 304 4.18 -15.33 23.97
CA PRO A 304 5.27 -15.65 24.88
C PRO A 304 4.79 -16.43 26.11
N LEU A 305 5.66 -17.29 26.62
CA LEU A 305 5.46 -18.08 27.82
C LEU A 305 6.53 -17.71 28.85
N THR A 306 6.15 -17.47 30.10
CA THR A 306 7.13 -17.29 31.18
C THR A 306 7.79 -18.64 31.54
N PRO A 307 8.95 -18.66 32.22
CA PRO A 307 9.58 -19.89 32.69
C PRO A 307 8.67 -20.73 33.61
N GLU A 308 7.69 -20.10 34.27
CA GLU A 308 6.69 -20.71 35.15
C GLU A 308 5.47 -21.26 34.38
N GLY A 309 5.44 -21.13 33.05
CA GLY A 309 4.37 -21.68 32.19
C GLY A 309 3.16 -20.77 32.04
N VAL A 310 3.27 -19.49 32.40
CA VAL A 310 2.20 -18.50 32.24
C VAL A 310 2.24 -17.91 30.84
N MET A 311 1.11 -17.93 30.13
CA MET A 311 0.96 -17.26 28.83
C MET A 311 0.83 -15.74 29.00
N ASP A 312 1.63 -14.98 28.26
CA ASP A 312 1.58 -13.52 28.24
C ASP A 312 0.54 -12.99 27.25
N PHE A 313 -0.72 -12.92 27.68
CA PHE A 313 -1.79 -12.37 26.87
C PHE A 313 -1.69 -10.84 26.64
N LEU A 314 -0.60 -10.17 27.03
CA LEU A 314 -0.31 -8.81 26.57
C LEU A 314 0.31 -8.81 25.16
N ASP A 315 1.00 -9.89 24.79
CA ASP A 315 1.58 -10.13 23.48
C ASP A 315 1.08 -11.48 22.93
N PHE A 316 0.09 -11.42 22.04
CA PHE A 316 -0.41 -12.61 21.35
C PHE A 316 -0.72 -12.30 19.89
N ASN A 317 -0.79 -13.36 19.10
CA ASN A 317 -1.26 -13.32 17.73
C ASN A 317 -2.16 -14.54 17.46
N PHE A 318 -3.36 -14.29 16.97
CA PHE A 318 -4.16 -15.27 16.24
C PHE A 318 -4.12 -14.95 14.75
N ARG A 319 -3.82 -15.93 13.90
CA ARG A 319 -4.07 -15.86 12.45
C ARG A 319 -5.11 -16.89 12.06
N MET A 320 -6.07 -16.50 11.22
CA MET A 320 -7.15 -17.38 10.77
C MET A 320 -7.35 -17.36 9.26
N ALA A 321 -7.53 -18.54 8.68
CA ALA A 321 -7.86 -18.72 7.26
C ALA A 321 -9.30 -19.23 7.13
N THR A 322 -10.17 -18.42 6.51
CA THR A 322 -11.60 -18.73 6.39
C THR A 322 -11.91 -19.55 5.13
N PRO A 323 -12.96 -20.40 5.17
CA PRO A 323 -13.43 -21.13 4.00
C PRO A 323 -14.17 -20.20 3.02
N ALA A 324 -14.33 -20.62 1.76
CA ALA A 324 -15.02 -19.84 0.73
C ALA A 324 -16.52 -19.56 1.00
N SER A 325 -17.12 -20.25 1.98
CA SER A 325 -18.51 -20.08 2.44
C SER A 325 -18.66 -19.12 3.65
N PHE A 326 -17.58 -18.47 4.07
CA PHE A 326 -17.58 -17.55 5.21
C PHE A 326 -18.35 -16.26 4.89
N THR A 327 -19.06 -15.73 5.88
CA THR A 327 -19.88 -14.50 5.79
C THR A 327 -19.46 -13.48 6.84
N MET A 328 -19.94 -12.24 6.71
CA MET A 328 -19.73 -11.23 7.75
C MET A 328 -20.53 -11.53 9.03
N GLU A 329 -21.60 -12.33 8.96
CA GLU A 329 -22.25 -12.89 10.16
C GLU A 329 -21.28 -13.85 10.88
N ASP A 330 -20.62 -14.75 10.16
CA ASP A 330 -19.62 -15.64 10.76
C ASP A 330 -18.50 -14.83 11.42
N ALA A 331 -18.01 -13.78 10.73
CA ALA A 331 -17.00 -12.87 11.27
C ALA A 331 -17.45 -12.20 12.57
N ALA A 332 -18.68 -11.68 12.61
CA ALA A 332 -19.27 -11.11 13.82
C ALA A 332 -19.36 -12.13 14.97
N ARG A 333 -19.73 -13.38 14.66
CA ARG A 333 -19.78 -14.47 15.65
C ARG A 333 -18.40 -14.92 16.12
N VAL A 334 -17.38 -14.93 15.25
CA VAL A 334 -15.97 -15.12 15.64
C VAL A 334 -15.52 -13.99 16.57
N ILE A 335 -15.78 -12.72 16.23
CA ILE A 335 -15.46 -11.56 17.08
C ILE A 335 -16.08 -11.71 18.47
N VAL A 336 -17.34 -12.15 18.55
CA VAL A 336 -18.04 -12.42 19.83
C VAL A 336 -17.45 -13.63 20.57
N ALA A 337 -17.05 -14.71 19.88
CA ALA A 337 -16.38 -15.83 20.53
C ALA A 337 -14.99 -15.45 21.08
N MET A 338 -14.25 -14.60 20.37
CA MET A 338 -12.98 -14.00 20.82
C MET A 338 -13.15 -13.00 21.98
N ALA A 339 -14.38 -12.65 22.37
CA ALA A 339 -14.69 -11.83 23.55
C ALA A 339 -14.53 -12.58 24.89
N SER A 340 -13.76 -13.65 24.92
CA SER A 340 -13.64 -14.57 26.06
C SER A 340 -13.06 -13.84 27.28
N PRO A 341 -13.80 -13.70 28.41
CA PRO A 341 -13.30 -12.95 29.55
C PRO A 341 -12.11 -13.64 30.23
N ASP A 342 -10.93 -13.01 30.17
CA ASP A 342 -9.75 -13.39 30.95
C ASP A 342 -9.41 -12.26 31.94
N PRO A 343 -9.27 -12.52 33.25
CA PRO A 343 -8.92 -11.51 34.24
C PRO A 343 -7.63 -10.72 33.95
N ARG A 344 -6.65 -11.32 33.26
CA ARG A 344 -5.40 -10.64 32.84
C ARG A 344 -5.67 -9.54 31.80
N LEU A 345 -6.71 -9.72 30.99
CA LEU A 345 -7.16 -8.79 29.96
C LEU A 345 -8.22 -7.79 30.47
N ALA A 346 -8.66 -7.88 31.73
CA ALA A 346 -9.70 -7.02 32.28
C ALA A 346 -9.41 -5.52 32.09
N LYS A 347 -8.17 -5.07 32.35
CA LYS A 347 -7.72 -3.68 32.15
C LYS A 347 -7.70 -3.22 30.68
N TYR A 348 -7.87 -4.13 29.72
CA TYR A 348 -7.98 -3.88 28.28
C TYR A 348 -9.37 -4.22 27.71
N GLY A 349 -10.40 -4.38 28.55
CA GLY A 349 -11.76 -4.68 28.10
C GLY A 349 -12.15 -6.16 28.13
N GLY A 350 -11.35 -7.00 28.79
CA GLY A 350 -11.73 -8.34 29.24
C GLY A 350 -11.42 -9.50 28.30
N GLY A 351 -11.44 -9.33 26.97
CA GLY A 351 -11.20 -10.41 26.01
C GLY A 351 -10.15 -10.09 24.95
N PHE A 352 -9.93 -11.04 24.02
CA PHE A 352 -8.96 -10.89 22.94
C PHE A 352 -9.31 -9.78 21.94
N VAL A 353 -10.57 -9.32 21.90
CA VAL A 353 -11.01 -8.12 21.18
C VAL A 353 -11.37 -7.02 22.19
N ARG A 354 -10.71 -5.87 22.11
CA ARG A 354 -10.91 -4.76 23.06
C ARG A 354 -12.27 -4.09 22.89
N GLY A 355 -12.92 -3.76 24.01
CA GLY A 355 -14.16 -2.99 24.03
C GLY A 355 -15.41 -3.75 23.60
N ILE A 356 -15.30 -5.01 23.17
CA ILE A 356 -16.39 -5.85 22.64
C ILE A 356 -17.65 -5.89 23.53
N GLY A 357 -17.50 -5.80 24.85
CA GLY A 357 -18.63 -5.72 25.78
C GLY A 357 -19.62 -4.57 25.50
N SER A 358 -19.17 -3.48 24.87
CA SER A 358 -20.01 -2.32 24.55
C SER A 358 -20.77 -2.41 23.23
N PHE A 359 -20.37 -3.32 22.33
CA PHE A 359 -20.96 -3.45 20.99
C PHE A 359 -21.36 -4.89 20.58
N LYS A 360 -21.15 -5.91 21.42
CA LYS A 360 -21.52 -7.31 21.12
C LYS A 360 -23.01 -7.51 20.82
N GLU A 361 -23.91 -6.93 21.62
CA GLU A 361 -25.36 -7.07 21.40
C GLU A 361 -25.83 -6.28 20.16
N PRO A 362 -25.41 -5.01 19.95
CA PRO A 362 -25.57 -4.32 18.66
C PRO A 362 -25.06 -5.12 17.44
N LEU A 363 -23.90 -5.76 17.55
CA LEU A 363 -23.29 -6.53 16.47
C LEU A 363 -24.09 -7.81 16.15
N LEU A 364 -24.59 -8.51 17.18
CA LEU A 364 -25.46 -9.67 17.02
C LEU A 364 -26.87 -9.29 16.51
N ALA A 365 -27.39 -8.12 16.86
CA ALA A 365 -28.65 -7.61 16.31
C ALA A 365 -28.57 -7.41 14.77
N MET A 366 -27.37 -7.08 14.27
CA MET A 366 -27.08 -6.94 12.83
C MET A 366 -26.64 -8.25 12.15
N ALA A 367 -26.71 -9.42 12.83
CA ALA A 367 -26.32 -10.70 12.24
C ALA A 367 -27.09 -11.04 10.94
N LYS A 368 -28.41 -10.74 10.89
CA LYS A 368 -29.25 -10.99 9.69
C LYS A 368 -28.79 -10.22 8.44
N PRO A 369 -28.63 -8.89 8.46
CA PRO A 369 -28.06 -8.18 7.32
C PRO A 369 -26.62 -8.65 7.01
N LEU A 370 -25.77 -8.86 8.02
CA LEU A 370 -24.39 -9.35 7.83
C LEU A 370 -24.32 -10.73 7.14
N ALA A 371 -25.35 -11.58 7.28
CA ALA A 371 -25.42 -12.88 6.62
C ALA A 371 -25.46 -12.80 5.09
N MET A 372 -25.92 -11.67 4.53
CA MET A 372 -25.97 -11.44 3.08
C MET A 372 -24.59 -11.24 2.44
N PHE A 373 -23.58 -10.90 3.24
CA PHE A 373 -22.26 -10.56 2.77
C PHE A 373 -21.34 -11.77 2.90
N LYS A 374 -21.00 -12.38 1.76
CA LYS A 374 -19.93 -13.37 1.67
C LYS A 374 -18.59 -12.67 1.82
N MET A 375 -17.78 -13.17 2.74
CA MET A 375 -16.47 -12.65 3.09
C MET A 375 -15.42 -13.62 2.56
N LYS A 376 -14.97 -13.36 1.34
CA LYS A 376 -14.15 -14.26 0.54
C LYS A 376 -12.67 -14.07 0.87
N ASN A 377 -12.09 -15.08 1.50
CA ASN A 377 -10.65 -15.32 1.49
C ASN A 377 -10.17 -15.42 0.03
N PRO A 378 -9.19 -14.63 -0.43
CA PRO A 378 -8.66 -14.74 -1.79
C PRO A 378 -7.99 -16.09 -2.07
N ASN A 379 -7.39 -16.71 -1.05
CA ASN A 379 -6.73 -18.00 -1.12
C ASN A 379 -7.30 -18.91 -0.02
N PRO A 380 -8.52 -19.47 -0.16
CA PRO A 380 -9.08 -20.36 0.86
C PRO A 380 -8.29 -21.68 0.87
N PRO A 381 -7.59 -22.05 1.95
CA PRO A 381 -6.86 -23.30 2.01
C PRO A 381 -7.82 -24.51 2.11
N PRO A 382 -7.39 -25.71 1.69
CA PRO A 382 -8.11 -26.93 2.03
C PRO A 382 -8.13 -27.14 3.55
N ALA A 383 -9.12 -27.88 4.05
CA ALA A 383 -9.16 -28.27 5.46
C ALA A 383 -7.89 -29.08 5.81
N TYR A 384 -7.17 -28.62 6.84
CA TYR A 384 -5.96 -29.26 7.35
C TYR A 384 -6.30 -30.65 7.88
N LYS A 385 -5.45 -31.64 7.64
CA LYS A 385 -5.59 -32.96 8.25
C LYS A 385 -4.22 -33.47 8.69
N PHE A 386 -4.09 -33.69 10.00
CA PHE A 386 -2.84 -34.16 10.58
C PHE A 386 -2.41 -35.52 9.99
N GLY A 387 -1.13 -35.64 9.64
CA GLY A 387 -0.56 -36.83 9.01
C GLY A 387 -0.95 -37.06 7.54
N ASP A 388 -1.72 -36.17 6.91
CA ASP A 388 -2.12 -36.28 5.51
C ASP A 388 -1.32 -35.31 4.64
N ALA A 389 -0.30 -35.82 3.93
CA ALA A 389 0.56 -35.03 3.05
C ALA A 389 -0.20 -34.34 1.89
N THR A 390 -1.44 -34.75 1.59
CA THR A 390 -2.29 -34.08 0.59
C THR A 390 -3.05 -32.87 1.15
N LYS A 391 -3.07 -32.73 2.48
CA LYS A 391 -3.77 -31.66 3.24
C LYS A 391 -2.87 -31.10 4.35
N PRO A 392 -1.66 -30.62 4.02
CA PRO A 392 -0.73 -30.04 4.99
C PRO A 392 -1.30 -28.75 5.60
N TRP A 393 -0.64 -28.26 6.65
CA TRP A 393 -0.90 -26.92 7.15
C TRP A 393 -0.44 -25.89 6.10
N PRO A 394 -1.21 -24.82 5.81
CA PRO A 394 -0.77 -23.76 4.92
C PRO A 394 0.19 -22.82 5.67
N ASP A 395 1.47 -22.84 5.32
CA ASP A 395 2.46 -22.02 6.01
C ASP A 395 2.45 -20.54 5.58
N ASP A 396 2.23 -20.29 4.28
CA ASP A 396 2.24 -18.99 3.62
C ASP A 396 1.12 -18.05 4.12
N ASP A 397 1.48 -16.83 4.52
CA ASP A 397 0.54 -15.85 5.10
C ASP A 397 -0.61 -15.48 4.15
N LYS A 398 -0.47 -15.64 2.82
CA LYS A 398 -1.54 -15.33 1.85
C LYS A 398 -2.84 -16.11 2.05
N TYR A 399 -2.79 -17.24 2.78
CA TYR A 399 -3.97 -18.05 3.11
C TYR A 399 -4.75 -17.50 4.31
N PHE A 400 -4.12 -16.70 5.19
CA PHE A 400 -4.72 -16.18 6.42
C PHE A 400 -5.27 -14.78 6.19
N ASN A 401 -6.60 -14.66 6.20
CA ASN A 401 -7.29 -13.42 5.90
C ASN A 401 -7.80 -12.69 7.16
N ILE A 402 -7.75 -13.31 8.35
CA ILE A 402 -8.07 -12.70 9.65
C ILE A 402 -6.83 -12.71 10.55
N ILE A 403 -6.58 -11.62 11.25
CA ILE A 403 -5.57 -11.52 12.31
C ILE A 403 -6.19 -10.88 13.56
N VAL A 404 -5.84 -11.39 14.76
CA VAL A 404 -6.16 -10.75 16.05
C VAL A 404 -4.87 -10.60 16.85
N LEU A 405 -4.52 -9.37 17.23
CA LEU A 405 -3.26 -9.05 17.92
C LEU A 405 -3.48 -8.71 19.40
N GLY A 406 -2.43 -8.85 20.21
CA GLY A 406 -2.44 -8.54 21.64
C GLY A 406 -2.35 -7.05 21.99
N PRO A 407 -2.66 -6.65 23.24
CA PRO A 407 -2.67 -5.25 23.68
C PRO A 407 -1.39 -4.42 23.49
N LEU A 408 -0.22 -5.07 23.39
CA LEU A 408 1.07 -4.40 23.19
C LEU A 408 1.52 -4.34 21.73
N ALA A 409 0.84 -5.06 20.83
CA ALA A 409 1.07 -4.93 19.40
C ALA A 409 0.49 -3.61 18.88
N ASP A 410 1.11 -3.04 17.83
CA ASP A 410 0.60 -1.81 17.22
C ASP A 410 -0.83 -2.02 16.70
N GLY A 411 -1.72 -1.10 17.06
CA GLY A 411 -3.16 -1.18 16.83
C GLY A 411 -3.95 -2.16 17.73
N GLY A 412 -3.32 -2.97 18.60
CA GLY A 412 -3.99 -4.01 19.40
C GLY A 412 -4.68 -3.55 20.71
N PRO A 413 -5.49 -4.40 21.36
CA PRO A 413 -6.03 -5.68 20.89
C PRO A 413 -7.18 -5.45 19.91
N TYR A 414 -7.06 -6.04 18.73
CA TYR A 414 -7.84 -5.64 17.57
C TYR A 414 -8.02 -6.82 16.62
N TYR A 415 -9.25 -7.00 16.15
CA TYR A 415 -9.57 -7.89 15.04
C TYR A 415 -9.38 -7.12 13.74
N ALA A 416 -8.58 -7.67 12.82
CA ALA A 416 -8.40 -7.18 11.47
C ALA A 416 -8.76 -8.28 10.48
N SER A 417 -9.45 -7.95 9.40
CA SER A 417 -9.57 -8.87 8.27
C SER A 417 -9.76 -8.16 6.94
N GLY A 418 -8.98 -8.59 5.96
CA GLY A 418 -9.07 -8.17 4.57
C GLY A 418 -9.59 -9.28 3.67
N GLY A 419 -10.19 -8.91 2.54
CA GLY A 419 -10.65 -9.88 1.55
C GLY A 419 -11.50 -9.25 0.46
N GLN A 420 -12.12 -10.09 -0.37
CA GLN A 420 -13.20 -9.66 -1.24
C GLN A 420 -14.54 -9.83 -0.52
N VAL A 421 -15.43 -8.85 -0.61
CA VAL A 421 -16.82 -9.02 -0.15
C VAL A 421 -17.73 -9.18 -1.36
N ALA A 422 -18.73 -10.05 -1.26
CA ALA A 422 -19.81 -10.15 -2.22
C ALA A 422 -21.16 -10.14 -1.49
N ALA A 423 -22.05 -9.23 -1.89
CA ALA A 423 -23.39 -9.10 -1.36
C ALA A 423 -24.36 -8.75 -2.50
N PHE A 424 -25.65 -9.04 -2.33
CA PHE A 424 -26.67 -8.78 -3.34
C PHE A 424 -26.38 -9.36 -4.74
N GLY A 425 -25.71 -10.52 -4.81
CA GLY A 425 -25.28 -11.13 -6.07
C GLY A 425 -24.07 -10.46 -6.75
N GLN A 426 -23.54 -9.36 -6.21
CA GLN A 426 -22.43 -8.58 -6.77
C GLN A 426 -21.15 -8.74 -5.94
N THR A 427 -19.97 -8.60 -6.58
CA THR A 427 -18.69 -8.49 -5.86
C THR A 427 -18.43 -7.02 -5.53
N LEU A 428 -18.40 -6.68 -4.24
CA LEU A 428 -18.25 -5.33 -3.71
C LEU A 428 -16.77 -4.90 -3.50
N GLY A 429 -15.88 -5.42 -4.34
CA GLY A 429 -14.46 -5.06 -4.32
C GLY A 429 -13.72 -5.61 -3.11
N TRP A 430 -12.82 -4.79 -2.55
CA TRP A 430 -12.08 -5.08 -1.33
C TRP A 430 -12.91 -4.73 -0.09
N THR A 431 -12.60 -5.36 1.03
CA THR A 431 -13.12 -4.99 2.34
C THR A 431 -12.01 -4.88 3.36
N ASP A 432 -12.19 -3.95 4.30
CA ASP A 432 -11.55 -3.99 5.61
C ASP A 432 -12.65 -4.18 6.67
N VAL A 433 -12.55 -5.26 7.44
CA VAL A 433 -13.35 -5.52 8.64
C VAL A 433 -12.45 -5.28 9.85
N SER A 434 -12.94 -4.50 10.81
CA SER A 434 -12.24 -4.30 12.07
C SER A 434 -13.14 -4.23 13.29
N ALA A 435 -12.59 -4.61 14.44
CA ALA A 435 -13.26 -4.47 15.73
C ALA A 435 -12.27 -4.17 16.86
N GLY A 436 -12.60 -3.17 17.69
CA GLY A 436 -11.76 -2.73 18.81
C GLY A 436 -12.42 -1.59 19.60
N VAL A 437 -11.59 -0.67 20.16
CA VAL A 437 -12.07 0.46 21.00
C VAL A 437 -13.16 1.32 20.36
N ASN A 438 -13.17 1.44 19.04
CA ASN A 438 -14.09 2.29 18.28
C ASN A 438 -15.36 1.53 17.81
N GLY A 439 -15.63 0.34 18.36
CA GLY A 439 -16.70 -0.54 17.90
C GLY A 439 -16.26 -1.48 16.78
N TYR A 440 -17.26 -1.99 16.05
CA TYR A 440 -17.09 -2.71 14.80
C TYR A 440 -17.21 -1.73 13.63
N TYR A 441 -16.21 -1.74 12.76
CA TYR A 441 -16.18 -0.97 11.52
C TYR A 441 -16.01 -1.91 10.33
N ASN A 442 -16.76 -1.64 9.26
CA ASN A 442 -16.50 -2.27 7.98
C ASN A 442 -16.72 -1.29 6.83
N GLY A 443 -15.74 -1.26 5.91
CA GLY A 443 -15.84 -0.61 4.62
C GLY A 443 -15.77 -1.62 3.48
N ALA A 444 -16.59 -1.42 2.45
CA ALA A 444 -16.48 -2.11 1.15
C ALA A 444 -16.90 -1.16 0.03
N GLY A 445 -16.43 -1.38 -1.20
CA GLY A 445 -16.76 -0.47 -2.31
C GLY A 445 -16.48 -1.03 -3.70
N ALA A 446 -17.45 -0.86 -4.59
CA ALA A 446 -17.34 -1.24 -6.00
C ALA A 446 -18.09 -0.29 -6.93
N ASP A 447 -17.61 -0.23 -8.17
CA ASP A 447 -18.39 0.21 -9.31
C ASP A 447 -19.22 -0.99 -9.81
N VAL A 448 -20.55 -0.87 -9.76
CA VAL A 448 -21.50 -1.94 -10.08
C VAL A 448 -22.47 -1.45 -11.17
N SER A 449 -23.08 -2.37 -11.91
CA SER A 449 -24.05 -2.04 -12.96
C SER A 449 -25.32 -2.84 -12.75
N LEU A 450 -26.39 -2.14 -12.36
CA LEU A 450 -27.70 -2.73 -12.11
C LEU A 450 -28.67 -2.40 -13.22
N ARG A 451 -29.71 -3.22 -13.36
CA ARG A 451 -30.83 -2.96 -14.25
C ARG A 451 -31.93 -2.24 -13.47
N LEU A 452 -32.49 -1.18 -14.06
CA LEU A 452 -33.54 -0.34 -13.49
C LEU A 452 -34.79 -0.41 -14.36
N GLY A 453 -35.46 -1.56 -14.37
CA GLY A 453 -36.69 -1.81 -15.11
C GLY A 453 -36.61 -1.34 -16.57
N PRO A 454 -37.45 -0.36 -16.99
CA PRO A 454 -37.46 0.15 -18.36
C PRO A 454 -36.27 1.05 -18.72
N LEU A 455 -35.47 1.53 -17.75
CA LEU A 455 -34.28 2.37 -18.00
C LEU A 455 -33.04 1.55 -18.44
N GLY A 456 -33.11 0.21 -18.36
CA GLY A 456 -32.00 -0.66 -18.77
C GLY A 456 -30.86 -0.69 -17.74
N LYS A 457 -29.63 -0.94 -18.19
CA LYS A 457 -28.45 -1.06 -17.32
C LYS A 457 -27.85 0.32 -17.03
N VAL A 458 -27.73 0.68 -15.75
CA VAL A 458 -27.13 1.93 -15.28
C VAL A 458 -25.90 1.62 -14.41
N PRO A 459 -24.72 2.20 -14.70
CA PRO A 459 -23.57 2.12 -13.80
C PRO A 459 -23.79 3.02 -12.59
N PHE A 460 -23.45 2.54 -11.41
CA PHE A 460 -23.52 3.27 -10.15
C PHE A 460 -22.36 2.84 -9.26
N ARG A 461 -21.74 3.82 -8.59
CA ARG A 461 -20.66 3.58 -7.64
C ARG A 461 -21.27 3.43 -6.26
N LEU A 462 -21.03 2.29 -5.61
CA LEU A 462 -21.60 1.96 -4.31
C LEU A 462 -20.47 1.80 -3.28
N SER A 463 -20.46 2.65 -2.26
CA SER A 463 -19.67 2.45 -1.05
C SER A 463 -20.58 2.00 0.09
N GLN A 464 -20.22 0.88 0.71
CA GLN A 464 -20.85 0.38 1.92
C GLN A 464 -20.01 0.80 3.12
N GLU A 465 -20.68 1.32 4.14
CA GLU A 465 -20.10 1.61 5.43
C GLU A 465 -21.00 1.01 6.52
N THR A 466 -20.40 0.22 7.40
CA THR A 466 -21.06 -0.31 8.60
C THR A 466 -20.31 0.20 9.81
N ARG A 467 -21.00 0.92 10.69
CA ARG A 467 -20.48 1.34 12.00
C ARG A 467 -21.42 0.84 13.09
N ILE A 468 -20.89 0.01 13.97
CA ILE A 468 -21.62 -0.54 15.11
C ILE A 468 -20.81 -0.23 16.37
N ASP A 469 -21.24 0.80 17.08
CA ASP A 469 -20.66 1.29 18.34
C ASP A 469 -21.77 1.57 19.37
N MET A 470 -21.43 2.16 20.53
CA MET A 470 -22.41 2.45 21.60
C MET A 470 -23.49 3.48 21.23
N LYS A 471 -23.29 4.24 20.14
CA LYS A 471 -24.11 5.37 19.70
C LYS A 471 -24.70 5.15 18.30
N ARG A 472 -24.19 4.19 17.53
CA ARG A 472 -24.57 3.96 16.13
C ARG A 472 -24.68 2.48 15.79
N GLN A 473 -25.68 2.19 14.95
CA GLN A 473 -25.90 0.89 14.32
C GLN A 473 -26.25 1.14 12.83
N ASP A 474 -25.48 2.01 12.16
CA ASP A 474 -25.72 2.36 10.77
C ASP A 474 -24.95 1.44 9.82
N MET A 475 -25.71 0.60 9.11
CA MET A 475 -25.25 -0.09 7.90
C MET A 475 -25.88 0.60 6.70
N ALA A 476 -25.09 1.39 5.99
CA ALA A 476 -25.56 2.21 4.89
C ALA A 476 -24.70 2.01 3.64
N PHE A 477 -25.37 1.83 2.50
CA PHE A 477 -24.75 2.03 1.21
C PHE A 477 -25.06 3.43 0.72
N LYS A 478 -24.03 4.14 0.27
CA LYS A 478 -24.13 5.46 -0.32
C LYS A 478 -23.54 5.37 -1.72
N GLY A 479 -24.14 6.07 -2.66
CA GLY A 479 -23.67 6.04 -4.04
C GLY A 479 -24.20 7.18 -4.89
N ASN A 480 -23.83 7.14 -6.16
CA ASN A 480 -24.39 7.99 -7.19
C ASN A 480 -25.01 7.12 -8.29
N LEU A 481 -26.29 7.36 -8.55
CA LEU A 481 -27.06 6.74 -9.63
C LEU A 481 -27.41 7.81 -10.67
N ALA A 482 -26.76 7.77 -11.83
CA ALA A 482 -27.00 8.69 -12.96
C ALA A 482 -27.02 10.20 -12.60
N GLY A 483 -26.30 10.63 -11.55
CA GLY A 483 -26.27 12.00 -11.04
C GLY A 483 -27.02 12.22 -9.72
N GLN A 484 -27.95 11.33 -9.34
CA GLN A 484 -28.67 11.40 -8.06
C GLN A 484 -27.92 10.66 -6.94
N LYS A 485 -28.06 11.15 -5.70
CA LYS A 485 -27.60 10.42 -4.51
C LYS A 485 -28.57 9.26 -4.25
N ILE A 486 -28.00 8.06 -4.10
CA ILE A 486 -28.72 6.87 -3.62
C ILE A 486 -28.27 6.57 -2.19
N ALA A 487 -29.24 6.32 -1.31
CA ALA A 487 -29.03 5.81 0.03
C ALA A 487 -29.79 4.49 0.20
N ILE A 488 -29.09 3.43 0.63
CA ILE A 488 -29.70 2.18 1.07
C ILE A 488 -29.35 2.02 2.54
N VAL A 489 -30.34 2.02 3.43
CA VAL A 489 -30.14 1.87 4.87
C VAL A 489 -30.68 0.51 5.29
N MET A 490 -29.88 -0.27 6.01
CA MET A 490 -30.27 -1.59 6.53
C MET A 490 -30.38 -1.54 8.04
N GLY A 491 -31.58 -1.81 8.54
CA GLY A 491 -31.81 -2.13 9.95
C GLY A 491 -31.74 -3.64 10.22
N PRO A 492 -32.10 -4.10 11.43
CA PRO A 492 -32.01 -5.51 11.81
C PRO A 492 -32.90 -6.47 10.99
N THR A 493 -34.00 -5.97 10.40
CA THR A 493 -35.02 -6.78 9.70
C THR A 493 -35.49 -6.18 8.38
N LYS A 494 -35.38 -4.86 8.19
CA LYS A 494 -35.85 -4.14 7.00
C LYS A 494 -34.73 -3.30 6.39
N MET A 495 -34.78 -3.20 5.06
CA MET A 495 -33.99 -2.31 4.23
C MET A 495 -34.89 -1.20 3.71
N SER A 496 -34.39 0.03 3.64
CA SER A 496 -35.03 1.14 2.92
C SER A 496 -34.10 1.64 1.81
N ILE A 497 -34.64 1.80 0.61
CA ILE A 497 -33.93 2.37 -0.54
C ILE A 497 -34.56 3.73 -0.82
N GLU A 498 -33.72 4.77 -0.87
CA GLU A 498 -34.13 6.14 -1.13
C GLU A 498 -33.26 6.76 -2.24
N VAL A 499 -33.92 7.15 -3.33
CA VAL A 499 -33.39 7.99 -4.41
C VAL A 499 -34.37 9.13 -4.60
N ASN A 500 -33.98 10.34 -4.23
CA ASN A 500 -34.85 11.52 -4.35
C ASN A 500 -34.74 12.16 -5.74
N ALA A 501 -35.86 12.62 -6.28
CA ALA A 501 -35.91 13.33 -7.56
C ALA A 501 -35.06 14.60 -7.55
N SER A 502 -34.48 14.93 -8.70
CA SER A 502 -33.74 16.17 -8.93
C SER A 502 -34.17 16.81 -10.25
N CYS A 503 -33.84 18.08 -10.47
CA CYS A 503 -34.17 18.74 -11.75
C CYS A 503 -33.45 18.07 -12.94
N ILE A 504 -32.28 17.47 -12.70
CA ILE A 504 -31.52 16.73 -13.73
C ILE A 504 -32.22 15.40 -14.07
N ASN A 505 -32.78 14.71 -13.07
CA ASN A 505 -33.47 13.42 -13.21
C ASN A 505 -34.76 13.45 -12.36
N PRO A 506 -35.91 13.82 -12.94
CA PRO A 506 -37.16 13.99 -12.20
C PRO A 506 -37.91 12.67 -11.95
N PHE A 507 -37.22 11.67 -11.38
CA PHE A 507 -37.83 10.46 -10.86
C PHE A 507 -37.31 10.12 -9.47
N GLU A 508 -38.11 9.44 -8.66
CA GLU A 508 -37.72 8.93 -7.34
C GLU A 508 -37.91 7.42 -7.20
N ILE A 509 -37.19 6.84 -6.24
CA ILE A 509 -37.34 5.44 -5.79
C ILE A 509 -37.41 5.47 -4.27
N LYS A 510 -38.53 5.02 -3.70
CA LYS A 510 -38.76 4.92 -2.26
C LYS A 510 -39.44 3.59 -1.95
N THR A 511 -38.66 2.60 -1.53
CA THR A 511 -39.17 1.27 -1.15
C THR A 511 -38.63 0.83 0.21
N SER A 512 -39.40 -0.01 0.91
CA SER A 512 -38.97 -0.67 2.14
C SER A 512 -39.31 -2.15 2.11
N LEU A 513 -38.29 -2.98 2.29
CA LEU A 513 -38.33 -4.42 2.01
C LEU A 513 -37.79 -5.22 3.21
N GLU A 514 -38.27 -6.45 3.37
CA GLU A 514 -37.70 -7.38 4.35
C GLU A 514 -36.35 -7.94 3.88
N ILE A 515 -35.40 -8.03 4.82
CA ILE A 515 -34.07 -8.56 4.57
C ILE A 515 -34.12 -10.10 4.57
N LYS A 516 -33.80 -10.71 3.43
CA LYS A 516 -33.62 -12.16 3.28
C LYS A 516 -32.16 -12.44 2.87
N PRO A 517 -31.53 -13.55 3.31
CA PRO A 517 -30.15 -13.87 2.93
C PRO A 517 -29.90 -13.99 1.42
N THR A 518 -30.96 -14.25 0.65
CA THR A 518 -30.95 -14.37 -0.82
C THR A 518 -31.42 -13.10 -1.54
N THR A 519 -31.67 -11.99 -0.83
CA THR A 519 -32.14 -10.74 -1.45
C THR A 519 -31.09 -10.20 -2.42
N ASP A 520 -31.45 -10.11 -3.71
CA ASP A 520 -30.62 -9.60 -4.79
C ASP A 520 -31.06 -8.17 -5.16
N LEU A 521 -30.10 -7.26 -5.25
CA LEU A 521 -30.38 -5.84 -5.46
C LEU A 521 -30.79 -5.54 -6.91
N ALA A 522 -30.37 -6.35 -7.88
CA ALA A 522 -30.86 -6.26 -9.25
C ALA A 522 -32.34 -6.64 -9.35
N GLN A 523 -32.76 -7.68 -8.63
CA GLN A 523 -34.18 -8.09 -8.61
C GLN A 523 -35.07 -7.00 -7.99
N ILE A 524 -34.58 -6.29 -6.98
CA ILE A 524 -35.29 -5.16 -6.37
C ILE A 524 -35.42 -3.99 -7.37
N PHE A 525 -34.31 -3.53 -7.97
CA PHE A 525 -34.35 -2.38 -8.86
C PHE A 525 -35.04 -2.65 -10.21
N ASP A 526 -35.08 -3.91 -10.68
CA ASP A 526 -35.85 -4.30 -11.87
C ASP A 526 -37.36 -4.34 -11.59
N ALA A 527 -37.77 -4.60 -10.34
CA ALA A 527 -39.17 -4.64 -9.92
C ALA A 527 -39.75 -3.26 -9.55
N GLU A 528 -38.99 -2.41 -8.86
CA GLU A 528 -39.49 -1.13 -8.33
C GLU A 528 -39.58 -0.02 -9.39
N GLY A 529 -38.72 -0.06 -10.42
CA GLY A 529 -38.81 0.75 -11.66
C GLY A 529 -38.59 2.27 -11.55
N GLY A 530 -39.01 2.90 -10.44
CA GLY A 530 -39.02 4.35 -10.24
C GLY A 530 -40.33 5.02 -10.65
N VAL A 531 -40.60 6.17 -10.02
CA VAL A 531 -41.80 6.99 -10.22
C VAL A 531 -41.38 8.39 -10.67
N ASN A 532 -41.90 8.86 -11.81
CA ASN A 532 -41.69 10.23 -12.27
C ASN A 532 -42.35 11.22 -11.31
N VAL A 533 -41.59 12.22 -10.88
CA VAL A 533 -42.02 13.33 -10.04
C VAL A 533 -42.24 14.55 -10.92
N ASP A 534 -43.31 15.30 -10.66
CA ASP A 534 -43.59 16.60 -11.27
C ASP A 534 -42.39 17.57 -11.10
N PRO A 535 -41.67 17.93 -12.17
CA PRO A 535 -40.50 18.79 -12.10
C PRO A 535 -40.76 20.14 -11.42
N SER A 536 -41.97 20.70 -11.56
CA SER A 536 -42.31 22.00 -10.94
C SER A 536 -42.37 21.96 -9.41
N LYS A 537 -42.50 20.76 -8.83
CA LYS A 537 -42.53 20.54 -7.38
C LYS A 537 -41.15 20.24 -6.78
N ILE A 538 -40.12 20.14 -7.62
CA ILE A 538 -38.73 19.94 -7.19
C ILE A 538 -38.12 21.30 -6.83
N THR A 539 -37.74 21.49 -5.57
CA THR A 539 -37.15 22.75 -5.08
C THR A 539 -35.95 23.16 -5.92
N GLY A 540 -36.00 24.39 -6.46
CA GLY A 540 -34.94 24.97 -7.30
C GLY A 540 -35.02 24.61 -8.79
N CYS A 541 -35.94 23.75 -9.21
CA CYS A 541 -36.09 23.36 -10.62
C CYS A 541 -36.88 24.42 -11.41
N ILE A 542 -36.18 25.36 -12.06
CA ILE A 542 -36.79 26.50 -12.77
C ILE A 542 -36.16 26.77 -14.15
N GLY A 543 -36.86 27.54 -14.98
CA GLY A 543 -36.35 28.01 -16.27
C GLY A 543 -35.92 26.89 -17.21
N LYS A 544 -34.70 26.99 -17.75
CA LYS A 544 -34.16 26.00 -18.71
C LYS A 544 -33.96 24.61 -18.10
N GLU A 545 -33.69 24.51 -16.81
CA GLU A 545 -33.52 23.22 -16.13
C GLU A 545 -34.88 22.51 -16.00
N LEU A 546 -35.93 23.28 -15.67
CA LEU A 546 -37.32 22.79 -15.63
C LEU A 546 -37.79 22.29 -17.01
N GLU A 547 -37.47 23.03 -18.08
CA GLU A 547 -37.76 22.60 -19.45
C GLU A 547 -37.01 21.29 -19.80
N ALA A 548 -35.73 21.18 -19.46
CA ALA A 548 -34.94 19.97 -19.67
C ALA A 548 -35.49 18.76 -18.89
N ALA A 549 -35.97 18.98 -17.66
CA ALA A 549 -36.60 17.96 -16.83
C ALA A 549 -37.88 17.39 -17.50
N TYR A 550 -38.77 18.26 -18.00
CA TYR A 550 -39.95 17.82 -18.74
C TYR A 550 -39.59 17.08 -20.04
N ARG A 551 -38.55 17.52 -20.77
CA ARG A 551 -38.07 16.82 -21.99
C ARG A 551 -37.59 15.40 -21.66
N LYS A 552 -36.92 15.19 -20.52
CA LYS A 552 -36.55 13.85 -20.04
C LYS A 552 -37.75 12.97 -19.72
N ILE A 553 -38.78 13.49 -19.05
CA ILE A 553 -40.02 12.71 -18.80
C ILE A 553 -40.71 12.33 -20.11
N ALA A 554 -40.84 13.28 -21.04
CA ALA A 554 -41.49 13.03 -22.33
C ALA A 554 -40.72 12.03 -23.23
N GLY A 555 -39.39 11.99 -23.14
CA GLY A 555 -38.52 11.16 -23.96
C GLY A 555 -38.01 9.90 -23.26
N GLU A 556 -37.06 10.08 -22.33
CA GLU A 556 -36.30 9.00 -21.67
C GLU A 556 -37.15 8.23 -20.65
N TYR A 557 -37.93 8.93 -19.82
CA TYR A 557 -38.64 8.33 -18.67
C TYR A 557 -40.14 8.14 -18.91
N LYS A 558 -40.57 8.16 -20.17
CA LYS A 558 -41.98 8.06 -20.59
C LYS A 558 -42.72 6.79 -20.16
N ASN A 559 -41.97 5.74 -19.82
CA ASN A 559 -42.49 4.43 -19.39
C ASN A 559 -42.55 4.28 -17.86
N LEU A 560 -42.12 5.28 -17.09
CA LEU A 560 -42.23 5.26 -15.63
C LEU A 560 -43.64 5.68 -15.19
N SER A 561 -44.06 5.18 -14.02
CA SER A 561 -45.33 5.56 -13.39
C SER A 561 -45.25 6.97 -12.79
N GLY A 562 -46.39 7.53 -12.35
CA GLY A 562 -46.43 8.88 -11.78
C GLY A 562 -46.66 9.96 -12.83
N TYR A 563 -45.77 10.97 -12.90
CA TYR A 563 -45.92 12.06 -13.85
C TYR A 563 -45.67 11.58 -15.30
N THR A 564 -46.69 11.64 -16.15
CA THR A 564 -46.67 11.02 -17.49
C THR A 564 -45.99 11.90 -18.54
N ALA A 565 -45.55 11.25 -19.63
CA ALA A 565 -45.03 11.94 -20.82
C ALA A 565 -46.03 12.94 -21.41
N ASP A 566 -47.33 12.64 -21.40
CA ASP A 566 -48.36 13.53 -21.93
C ASP A 566 -48.50 14.81 -21.10
N MET A 567 -48.43 14.70 -19.77
CA MET A 567 -48.41 15.88 -18.89
C MET A 567 -47.14 16.72 -19.11
N ALA A 568 -45.98 16.08 -19.24
CA ALA A 568 -44.73 16.78 -19.54
C ALA A 568 -44.75 17.48 -20.91
N ASN A 569 -45.32 16.83 -21.94
CA ASN A 569 -45.51 17.43 -23.26
C ASN A 569 -46.49 18.62 -23.23
N ALA A 570 -47.53 18.57 -22.39
CA ALA A 570 -48.45 19.70 -22.19
C ALA A 570 -47.75 20.92 -21.56
N GLU A 571 -46.88 20.72 -20.55
CA GLU A 571 -46.09 21.81 -19.97
C GLU A 571 -45.03 22.35 -20.93
N LEU A 572 -44.34 21.47 -21.67
CA LEU A 572 -43.40 21.90 -22.72
C LEU A 572 -44.07 22.76 -23.80
N LYS A 573 -45.31 22.41 -24.18
CA LYS A 573 -46.10 23.22 -25.10
C LYS A 573 -46.43 24.60 -24.52
N LYS A 574 -46.82 24.68 -23.25
CA LYS A 574 -47.04 25.99 -22.58
C LYS A 574 -45.75 26.83 -22.56
N ILE A 575 -44.59 26.22 -22.33
CA ILE A 575 -43.30 26.90 -22.35
C ILE A 575 -42.96 27.38 -23.78
N SER A 576 -43.18 26.57 -24.82
CA SER A 576 -42.94 27.00 -26.20
C SER A 576 -43.91 28.10 -26.66
N ASP A 577 -45.19 27.99 -26.29
CA ASP A 577 -46.22 28.96 -26.65
C ASP A 577 -45.98 30.30 -25.92
N ALA A 578 -45.58 30.26 -24.65
CA ALA A 578 -45.17 31.45 -23.89
C ALA A 578 -43.90 32.10 -24.46
N ALA A 579 -42.90 31.31 -24.86
CA ALA A 579 -41.70 31.83 -25.52
C ALA A 579 -42.04 32.51 -26.86
N LEU A 580 -42.91 31.92 -27.67
CA LEU A 580 -43.37 32.49 -28.95
C LEU A 580 -44.11 33.83 -28.76
N ILE A 581 -44.94 33.93 -27.70
CA ILE A 581 -45.63 35.16 -27.32
C ILE A 581 -44.63 36.23 -26.85
N ALA A 582 -43.63 35.85 -26.04
CA ALA A 582 -42.59 36.76 -25.56
C ALA A 582 -41.69 37.28 -26.70
N THR A 583 -41.35 36.44 -27.70
CA THR A 583 -40.57 36.87 -28.88
C THR A 583 -41.36 37.90 -29.71
N LYS A 584 -42.65 37.66 -29.98
CA LYS A 584 -43.49 38.66 -30.69
C LYS A 584 -43.63 39.97 -29.91
N ALA A 585 -43.88 39.88 -28.60
CA ALA A 585 -43.97 41.07 -27.74
C ALA A 585 -42.66 41.87 -27.72
N ALA A 586 -41.50 41.21 -27.78
CA ALA A 586 -40.20 41.85 -27.86
C ALA A 586 -39.95 42.51 -29.23
N GLU A 587 -40.35 41.88 -30.34
CA GLU A 587 -40.23 42.48 -31.68
C GLU A 587 -41.15 43.71 -31.87
N ASP A 588 -42.38 43.65 -31.36
CA ASP A 588 -43.32 44.78 -31.43
C ASP A 588 -42.92 45.92 -30.48
N ALA A 589 -42.39 45.61 -29.29
CA ALA A 589 -41.81 46.59 -28.39
C ALA A 589 -40.55 47.26 -28.99
N ALA A 590 -39.68 46.49 -29.66
CA ALA A 590 -38.49 47.02 -30.31
C ALA A 590 -38.83 47.96 -31.48
N LYS A 591 -39.83 47.62 -32.30
CA LYS A 591 -40.30 48.49 -33.40
C LYS A 591 -40.94 49.78 -32.90
N LYS A 592 -41.72 49.71 -31.82
CA LYS A 592 -42.33 50.91 -31.21
C LYS A 592 -41.28 51.81 -30.54
N ALA A 593 -40.36 51.21 -29.78
CA ALA A 593 -39.26 51.93 -29.15
C ALA A 593 -38.31 52.60 -30.16
N ALA A 594 -38.06 51.98 -31.32
CA ALA A 594 -37.23 52.58 -32.37
C ALA A 594 -37.85 53.87 -32.95
N ALA A 595 -39.16 53.89 -33.19
CA ALA A 595 -39.86 55.05 -33.74
C ALA A 595 -40.01 56.20 -32.72
N GLU A 596 -40.30 55.88 -31.46
CA GLU A 596 -40.40 56.88 -30.38
C GLU A 596 -39.01 57.41 -29.99
N SER A 597 -37.99 56.56 -29.96
CA SER A 597 -36.59 56.93 -29.68
C SER A 597 -36.01 57.85 -30.74
N GLN A 598 -36.34 57.72 -32.03
CA GLN A 598 -35.74 58.56 -33.07
C GLN A 598 -36.15 60.03 -32.97
N LYS A 599 -37.41 60.29 -32.59
CA LYS A 599 -37.92 61.66 -32.35
C LYS A 599 -37.55 62.18 -30.95
N ALA A 600 -37.62 61.32 -29.93
CA ALA A 600 -37.16 61.66 -28.60
C ALA A 600 -35.65 61.94 -28.55
N ALA A 601 -34.83 61.29 -29.38
CA ALA A 601 -33.38 61.48 -29.41
C ALA A 601 -32.94 62.83 -29.99
N GLU A 602 -33.71 63.50 -30.85
CA GLU A 602 -33.33 64.85 -31.33
C GLU A 602 -33.65 65.94 -30.28
N ASP A 603 -34.83 65.87 -29.67
CA ASP A 603 -35.21 66.79 -28.59
C ASP A 603 -34.41 66.50 -27.31
N ALA A 604 -34.20 65.22 -26.99
CA ALA A 604 -33.30 64.80 -25.91
C ALA A 604 -31.84 65.02 -26.25
N ALA A 605 -31.35 65.00 -27.50
CA ALA A 605 -29.94 65.36 -27.75
C ALA A 605 -29.66 66.82 -27.38
N LYS A 606 -30.62 67.74 -27.58
CA LYS A 606 -30.49 69.14 -27.15
C LYS A 606 -30.72 69.30 -25.64
N ALA A 607 -31.72 68.63 -25.08
CA ALA A 607 -31.99 68.68 -23.65
C ALA A 607 -30.92 67.93 -22.82
N SER A 608 -30.32 66.87 -23.35
CA SER A 608 -29.29 66.02 -22.75
C SER A 608 -27.88 66.39 -23.18
N GLN A 609 -27.62 67.20 -24.21
CA GLN A 609 -26.33 67.90 -24.24
C GLN A 609 -26.25 68.81 -23.02
N LYS A 610 -27.31 69.56 -22.71
CA LYS A 610 -27.34 70.38 -21.49
C LYS A 610 -27.43 69.55 -20.21
N ALA A 611 -28.39 68.63 -20.11
CA ALA A 611 -28.61 67.83 -18.93
C ALA A 611 -27.61 66.68 -18.74
N ALA A 612 -26.88 66.23 -19.77
CA ALA A 612 -25.72 65.35 -19.61
C ALA A 612 -24.39 66.12 -19.63
N GLU A 613 -24.29 67.39 -20.02
CA GLU A 613 -23.21 68.24 -19.50
C GLU A 613 -23.40 68.46 -18.00
N ASP A 614 -24.61 68.76 -17.53
CA ASP A 614 -24.89 68.99 -16.11
C ASP A 614 -24.87 67.69 -15.30
N ALA A 615 -25.38 66.57 -15.85
CA ALA A 615 -25.33 65.25 -15.20
C ALA A 615 -24.02 64.50 -15.44
N ALA A 616 -23.25 64.73 -16.51
CA ALA A 616 -21.85 64.30 -16.51
C ALA A 616 -21.05 65.21 -15.58
N LYS A 617 -21.26 66.53 -15.52
CA LYS A 617 -20.64 67.35 -14.45
C LYS A 617 -21.04 66.87 -13.06
N ALA A 618 -22.27 66.41 -12.82
CA ALA A 618 -22.71 65.93 -11.51
C ALA A 618 -22.33 64.47 -11.21
N ALA A 619 -22.33 63.56 -12.19
CA ALA A 619 -21.96 62.15 -12.05
C ALA A 619 -20.46 61.94 -12.19
N GLN A 620 -19.76 62.72 -13.03
CA GLN A 620 -18.32 62.86 -12.97
C GLN A 620 -17.93 63.56 -11.67
N LYS A 621 -18.63 64.59 -11.18
CA LYS A 621 -18.37 65.10 -9.83
C LYS A 621 -18.66 64.08 -8.73
N ALA A 622 -19.72 63.27 -8.80
CA ALA A 622 -20.01 62.26 -7.78
C ALA A 622 -19.06 61.05 -7.85
N ALA A 623 -18.68 60.61 -9.06
CA ALA A 623 -17.67 59.58 -9.27
C ALA A 623 -16.27 60.10 -8.97
N ASP A 624 -15.94 61.36 -9.30
CA ASP A 624 -14.71 62.04 -8.91
C ASP A 624 -14.71 62.37 -7.42
N ASP A 625 -15.83 62.59 -6.75
CA ASP A 625 -15.88 62.88 -5.31
C ASP A 625 -15.89 61.58 -4.49
N ALA A 626 -16.47 60.49 -5.00
CA ALA A 626 -16.33 59.14 -4.43
C ALA A 626 -14.92 58.56 -4.71
N ARG A 627 -14.40 58.73 -5.93
CA ARG A 627 -13.01 58.42 -6.28
C ARG A 627 -12.05 59.35 -5.56
N LYS A 628 -12.33 60.64 -5.37
CA LYS A 628 -11.54 61.51 -4.48
C LYS A 628 -11.71 61.12 -3.02
N GLN A 629 -12.83 60.59 -2.52
CA GLN A 629 -12.90 60.12 -1.14
C GLN A 629 -12.08 58.84 -0.94
N TYR A 630 -12.18 57.89 -1.88
CA TYR A 630 -11.33 56.70 -1.91
C TYR A 630 -9.85 57.09 -2.06
N GLU A 631 -9.49 57.90 -3.05
CA GLU A 631 -8.13 58.40 -3.29
C GLU A 631 -7.65 59.37 -2.20
N GLN A 632 -8.48 60.17 -1.54
CA GLN A 632 -8.06 61.02 -0.41
C GLN A 632 -7.80 60.15 0.82
N THR A 633 -8.58 59.09 1.04
CA THR A 633 -8.36 58.15 2.15
C THR A 633 -7.12 57.29 1.89
N LYS A 634 -6.96 56.80 0.66
CA LYS A 634 -5.81 56.02 0.17
C LYS A 634 -4.53 56.87 0.11
N ASN A 635 -4.55 58.06 -0.48
CA ASN A 635 -3.39 58.95 -0.55
C ASN A 635 -3.06 59.61 0.79
N ALA A 636 -4.01 59.90 1.68
CA ALA A 636 -3.68 60.33 3.04
C ALA A 636 -2.96 59.22 3.83
N ALA A 637 -3.38 57.96 3.67
CA ALA A 637 -2.66 56.82 4.24
C ALA A 637 -1.27 56.62 3.58
N ARG A 638 -1.16 56.82 2.26
CA ARG A 638 0.11 56.75 1.51
C ARG A 638 1.09 57.87 1.90
N ASP A 639 0.60 59.08 2.19
CA ASP A 639 1.39 60.22 2.67
C ASP A 639 1.89 60.05 4.11
N VAL A 640 1.13 59.37 4.97
CA VAL A 640 1.61 58.98 6.31
C VAL A 640 2.77 57.98 6.19
N ALA A 641 2.64 56.96 5.32
CA ALA A 641 3.71 55.99 5.04
C ALA A 641 4.96 56.61 4.40
N ASN A 642 4.78 57.61 3.55
CA ASN A 642 5.88 58.36 2.95
C ASN A 642 6.59 59.28 3.95
N LYS A 643 5.88 59.85 4.93
CA LYS A 643 6.50 60.64 6.01
C LYS A 643 7.39 59.79 6.92
N ALA A 644 6.99 58.57 7.28
CA ALA A 644 7.83 57.66 8.06
C ALA A 644 9.13 57.28 7.30
N THR A 645 9.02 56.97 6.00
CA THR A 645 10.17 56.56 5.16
C THR A 645 11.14 57.73 4.89
N ASN A 646 10.61 58.96 4.73
CA ASN A 646 11.43 60.15 4.49
C ASN A 646 12.13 60.68 5.76
N ALA A 647 11.58 60.45 6.95
CA ALA A 647 12.26 60.79 8.20
C ALA A 647 13.55 59.96 8.39
N ALA A 648 13.49 58.65 8.15
CA ALA A 648 14.67 57.78 8.18
C ALA A 648 15.69 58.15 7.09
N SER A 649 15.21 58.44 5.87
CA SER A 649 16.08 58.81 4.75
C SER A 649 16.80 60.15 4.96
N ASN A 650 16.12 61.15 5.53
CA ASN A 650 16.72 62.45 5.83
C ASN A 650 17.68 62.37 7.04
N ALA A 651 17.36 61.61 8.09
CA ALA A 651 18.29 61.36 9.19
C ALA A 651 19.60 60.68 8.71
N PHE A 652 19.50 59.73 7.77
CA PHE A 652 20.67 59.15 7.11
C PHE A 652 21.43 60.14 6.22
N ARG A 653 20.72 61.08 5.56
CA ARG A 653 21.34 62.11 4.70
C ARG A 653 22.08 63.17 5.50
N ASP A 654 21.56 63.55 6.66
CA ASP A 654 22.14 64.57 7.53
C ASP A 654 23.31 64.01 8.36
N ALA A 655 23.20 62.77 8.86
CA ALA A 655 24.36 62.05 9.42
C ALA A 655 25.45 61.80 8.36
N GLY A 656 25.06 61.52 7.11
CA GLY A 656 25.98 61.36 5.97
C GLY A 656 26.71 62.65 5.58
N ASN A 657 26.07 63.81 5.74
CA ASN A 657 26.71 65.11 5.52
C ASN A 657 27.70 65.46 6.65
N ALA A 658 27.43 65.07 7.90
CA ALA A 658 28.37 65.23 9.02
C ALA A 658 29.64 64.35 8.85
N PHE A 659 29.50 63.11 8.38
CA PHE A 659 30.64 62.21 8.13
C PHE A 659 31.47 62.54 6.88
N LYS A 660 31.11 63.58 6.12
CA LYS A 660 31.86 64.00 4.91
C LYS A 660 33.19 64.73 5.22
N ARG A 661 33.50 64.94 6.51
CA ARG A 661 34.85 65.24 7.02
C ARG A 661 35.44 64.01 7.72
N LEU A 662 35.94 63.03 6.96
CA LEU A 662 37.09 62.15 7.23
C LEU A 662 37.18 61.05 6.14
N GLY A 663 38.37 60.50 5.91
CA GLY A 663 38.72 59.89 4.62
C GLY A 663 38.44 58.38 4.43
N LYS A 664 38.29 58.00 3.15
CA LYS A 664 38.55 56.69 2.50
C LYS A 664 38.15 55.39 3.25
N LYS A 665 37.09 54.72 2.76
CA LYS A 665 37.13 53.32 2.24
C LYS A 665 35.77 52.93 1.62
N LYS A 666 35.78 52.22 0.48
CA LYS A 666 34.55 51.66 -0.13
C LYS A 666 34.06 50.47 0.71
N LYS A 667 32.76 50.43 1.03
CA LYS A 667 32.01 49.24 1.47
C LYS A 667 30.75 49.13 0.60
N HIS A 668 30.33 47.91 0.28
CA HIS A 668 29.12 47.67 -0.51
C HIS A 668 27.88 48.25 0.21
N LYS A 669 27.03 48.96 -0.53
CA LYS A 669 25.68 49.29 -0.05
C LYS A 669 24.86 47.99 -0.03
N LYS A 670 24.13 47.72 1.06
CA LYS A 670 23.04 46.73 1.03
C LYS A 670 21.96 47.22 0.05
N GLY A 671 21.34 46.30 -0.67
CA GLY A 671 20.13 46.57 -1.46
C GLY A 671 18.92 46.89 -0.57
N PRO A 672 17.75 47.17 -1.17
CA PRO A 672 16.49 47.21 -0.43
C PRO A 672 16.24 45.87 0.29
N ASP A 673 15.51 45.92 1.40
CA ASP A 673 15.19 44.70 2.16
C ASP A 673 14.36 43.74 1.29
N PRO A 674 14.67 42.43 1.24
CA PRO A 674 13.92 41.42 0.48
C PRO A 674 12.40 41.46 0.70
N LYS A 675 11.93 41.85 1.89
CA LYS A 675 10.49 41.97 2.19
C LYS A 675 9.79 43.07 1.38
N PHE A 676 10.53 44.01 0.79
CA PHE A 676 10.02 45.12 -0.03
C PHE A 676 10.47 45.01 -1.50
N ALA A 677 10.81 43.80 -1.97
CA ALA A 677 10.88 43.56 -3.41
C ALA A 677 9.49 43.74 -4.05
N ALA A 678 9.44 44.25 -5.30
CA ALA A 678 8.18 44.59 -5.96
C ALA A 678 7.20 43.40 -6.03
N SER A 679 7.71 42.21 -6.38
CA SER A 679 6.91 40.98 -6.44
C SER A 679 6.53 40.40 -5.06
N VAL A 680 6.91 41.03 -3.94
CA VAL A 680 6.75 40.52 -2.57
C VAL A 680 5.83 41.39 -1.72
N PHE A 681 5.81 42.70 -1.97
CA PHE A 681 4.95 43.64 -1.28
C PHE A 681 4.47 44.75 -2.23
N ASP A 682 3.17 44.71 -2.53
CA ASP A 682 2.46 45.84 -3.10
C ASP A 682 1.59 46.51 -2.02
N TRP A 683 1.69 47.83 -1.92
CA TRP A 683 1.02 48.57 -0.83
C TRP A 683 -0.50 48.64 -1.04
N ASP A 684 -0.96 48.76 -2.28
CA ASP A 684 -2.37 48.90 -2.62
C ASP A 684 -3.08 47.54 -2.43
N TYR A 685 -2.48 46.45 -2.91
CA TYR A 685 -2.91 45.07 -2.64
C TYR A 685 -2.97 44.76 -1.15
N TYR A 686 -1.93 45.13 -0.39
CA TYR A 686 -1.90 44.87 1.05
C TYR A 686 -2.95 45.69 1.82
N TYR A 687 -3.24 46.92 1.38
CA TYR A 687 -4.36 47.73 1.89
C TYR A 687 -5.71 47.02 1.64
N ASP A 688 -6.00 46.64 0.39
CA ASP A 688 -7.30 46.08 0.00
C ASP A 688 -7.55 44.67 0.58
N LYS A 689 -6.50 43.86 0.76
CA LYS A 689 -6.62 42.49 1.31
C LYS A 689 -6.64 42.41 2.83
N ASN A 690 -6.20 43.45 3.55
CA ASN A 690 -6.06 43.42 5.01
C ASN A 690 -6.87 44.56 5.67
N PRO A 691 -8.21 44.54 5.56
CA PRO A 691 -9.06 45.59 6.12
C PRO A 691 -8.95 45.69 7.64
N ASP A 692 -8.54 44.62 8.34
CA ASP A 692 -8.24 44.63 9.77
C ASP A 692 -7.06 45.56 10.11
N VAL A 693 -6.00 45.54 9.30
CA VAL A 693 -4.81 46.40 9.46
C VAL A 693 -5.14 47.85 9.12
N VAL A 694 -5.91 48.08 8.05
CA VAL A 694 -6.40 49.42 7.67
C VAL A 694 -7.30 50.00 8.76
N ASN A 695 -8.22 49.22 9.32
CA ASN A 695 -9.09 49.63 10.42
C ASN A 695 -8.32 49.92 11.72
N ALA A 696 -7.20 49.23 11.97
CA ALA A 696 -6.30 49.50 13.08
C ALA A 696 -5.51 50.82 12.92
N LYS A 697 -5.55 51.46 11.75
CA LYS A 697 -4.86 52.73 11.42
C LYS A 697 -3.34 52.71 11.67
N VAL A 698 -2.74 51.53 11.57
CA VAL A 698 -1.28 51.35 11.63
C VAL A 698 -0.64 51.61 10.27
N ASP A 699 0.63 52.02 10.24
CA ASP A 699 1.34 52.13 8.97
C ASP A 699 1.49 50.75 8.32
N LEU A 700 1.08 50.62 7.05
CA LEU A 700 1.08 49.33 6.36
C LEU A 700 2.49 48.78 6.10
N LYS A 701 3.49 49.64 5.87
CA LYS A 701 4.87 49.19 5.62
C LYS A 701 5.53 48.74 6.92
N GLU A 702 5.32 49.49 8.00
CA GLU A 702 5.77 49.13 9.35
C GLU A 702 5.09 47.83 9.82
N HIS A 703 3.77 47.74 9.65
CA HIS A 703 3.01 46.53 9.97
C HIS A 703 3.52 45.32 9.18
N TRP A 704 3.72 45.45 7.87
CA TRP A 704 4.29 44.39 7.03
C TRP A 704 5.68 43.93 7.47
N MET A 705 6.60 44.88 7.69
CA MET A 705 7.99 44.60 8.05
C MET A 705 8.13 43.89 9.39
N ASN A 706 7.39 44.36 10.40
CA ASN A 706 7.49 43.92 11.78
C ASN A 706 6.59 42.71 12.09
N ASN A 707 5.38 42.68 11.53
CA ASN A 707 4.34 41.69 11.87
C ASN A 707 3.89 40.88 10.65
N GLY A 708 3.26 41.53 9.66
CA GLY A 708 2.50 40.88 8.58
C GLY A 708 3.26 39.79 7.79
N PHE A 709 4.52 40.04 7.44
CA PHE A 709 5.34 39.02 6.79
C PHE A 709 5.60 37.80 7.71
N ASN A 710 5.84 38.04 9.00
CA ASN A 710 6.09 37.00 10.00
C ASN A 710 4.80 36.24 10.39
N GLU A 711 3.64 36.92 10.33
CA GLU A 711 2.30 36.32 10.42
C GLU A 711 1.94 35.45 9.20
N GLY A 712 2.73 35.52 8.13
CA GLY A 712 2.50 34.75 6.90
C GLY A 712 1.42 35.33 5.99
N ARG A 713 1.07 36.61 6.16
CA ARG A 713 0.17 37.34 5.25
C ARG A 713 0.79 37.46 3.86
N GLN A 714 -0.07 37.61 2.85
CA GLN A 714 0.35 37.81 1.47
C GLN A 714 0.51 39.32 1.20
N GLY A 715 1.70 39.73 0.76
CA GLY A 715 2.07 41.12 0.53
C GLY A 715 1.75 41.64 -0.87
N SER A 716 1.67 40.76 -1.87
CA SER A 716 1.45 41.09 -3.29
C SER A 716 0.58 40.01 -3.98
N PRO A 717 0.00 40.28 -5.16
CA PRO A 717 -0.60 39.22 -5.97
C PRO A 717 0.40 38.13 -6.37
N GLU A 718 1.69 38.45 -6.53
CA GLU A 718 2.70 37.55 -7.11
C GLU A 718 3.27 36.53 -6.11
N PHE A 719 3.35 36.88 -4.81
CA PHE A 719 4.07 36.08 -3.82
C PHE A 719 3.41 35.98 -2.45
N SER A 720 3.28 34.74 -1.97
CA SER A 720 2.98 34.40 -0.58
C SER A 720 4.01 33.41 -0.06
N ALA A 721 4.82 33.83 0.91
CA ALA A 721 5.86 32.97 1.52
C ALA A 721 5.26 31.67 2.11
N THR A 722 4.04 31.76 2.65
CA THR A 722 3.28 30.61 3.16
C THR A 722 2.87 29.67 2.03
N TYR A 723 2.33 30.19 0.93
CA TYR A 723 1.94 29.38 -0.24
C TYR A 723 3.16 28.71 -0.88
N TYR A 724 4.21 29.49 -1.17
CA TYR A 724 5.42 29.03 -1.85
C TYR A 724 6.14 27.92 -1.08
N TRP A 725 6.27 28.07 0.24
CA TRP A 725 6.83 27.02 1.10
C TRP A 725 5.94 25.76 1.14
N ASN A 726 4.62 25.91 1.23
CA ASN A 726 3.70 24.74 1.19
C ASN A 726 3.70 24.03 -0.18
N ARG A 727 3.88 24.78 -1.28
CA ARG A 727 3.85 24.24 -2.65
C ARG A 727 5.10 23.44 -3.00
N TYR A 728 6.30 23.84 -2.55
CA TYR A 728 7.55 23.25 -3.06
C TYR A 728 8.31 22.39 -2.05
N LEU A 729 8.33 21.08 -2.28
CA LEU A 729 8.97 20.10 -1.40
C LEU A 729 10.48 20.35 -1.20
N ASP A 730 11.18 20.83 -2.23
CA ASP A 730 12.61 21.15 -2.14
C ASP A 730 12.87 22.47 -1.39
N VAL A 731 11.92 23.40 -1.39
CA VAL A 731 11.94 24.61 -0.54
C VAL A 731 11.69 24.24 0.92
N GLN A 732 10.79 23.29 1.21
CA GLN A 732 10.61 22.78 2.59
C GLN A 732 11.89 22.13 3.12
N ALA A 733 12.58 21.35 2.28
CA ALA A 733 13.87 20.73 2.63
C ALA A 733 15.02 21.75 2.79
N ALA A 734 15.05 22.82 1.98
CA ALA A 734 16.03 23.89 2.10
C ALA A 734 15.74 24.86 3.26
N CYS A 735 14.47 25.01 3.64
CA CYS A 735 13.96 25.90 4.67
C CYS A 735 13.22 25.14 5.80
N PRO A 736 13.88 24.21 6.52
CA PRO A 736 13.21 23.33 7.48
C PRO A 736 12.94 24.00 8.84
N THR A 737 13.66 25.07 9.19
CA THR A 737 13.63 25.69 10.52
C THR A 737 12.38 26.57 10.69
N PRO A 738 11.44 26.25 11.60
CA PRO A 738 10.14 26.93 11.65
C PRO A 738 10.20 28.44 11.91
N SER A 739 11.20 28.91 12.66
CA SER A 739 11.34 30.31 13.06
C SER A 739 11.86 31.25 11.97
N ASN A 740 12.44 30.72 10.88
CA ASN A 740 12.91 31.53 9.75
C ASN A 740 12.42 31.01 8.37
N LYS A 741 11.54 30.00 8.34
CA LYS A 741 11.08 29.36 7.09
C LYS A 741 10.52 30.35 6.07
N LEU A 742 9.78 31.38 6.50
CA LEU A 742 9.20 32.39 5.61
C LEU A 742 10.29 33.28 4.99
N GLN A 743 11.27 33.71 5.79
CA GLN A 743 12.42 34.49 5.30
C GLN A 743 13.29 33.67 4.33
N CYS A 744 13.47 32.38 4.61
CA CYS A 744 14.19 31.47 3.72
C CYS A 744 13.42 31.20 2.41
N ALA A 745 12.09 31.02 2.47
CA ALA A 745 11.23 30.87 1.31
C ALA A 745 11.22 32.14 0.43
N LEU A 746 11.15 33.33 1.04
CA LEU A 746 11.32 34.63 0.39
C LEU A 746 12.68 34.76 -0.31
N GLN A 747 13.77 34.40 0.37
CA GLN A 747 15.10 34.45 -0.22
C GLN A 747 15.20 33.49 -1.42
N ASN A 748 14.66 32.27 -1.32
CA ASN A 748 14.63 31.33 -2.43
C ASN A 748 13.77 31.80 -3.61
N TRP A 749 12.64 32.48 -3.35
CA TRP A 749 11.81 33.09 -4.39
C TRP A 749 12.58 34.11 -5.23
N LEU A 750 13.30 35.01 -4.56
CA LEU A 750 14.05 36.09 -5.20
C LEU A 750 15.37 35.61 -5.85
N ASP A 751 16.05 34.62 -5.26
CA ASP A 751 17.33 34.13 -5.80
C ASP A 751 17.15 33.16 -6.98
N GLU A 752 16.11 32.32 -6.95
CA GLU A 752 15.93 31.25 -7.94
C GLU A 752 14.48 31.07 -8.43
N GLY A 753 13.47 31.41 -7.62
CA GLY A 753 12.07 31.04 -7.86
C GLY A 753 11.47 31.66 -9.12
N ILE A 754 11.62 32.97 -9.31
CA ILE A 754 11.14 33.70 -10.49
C ILE A 754 11.79 33.13 -11.75
N ALA A 755 13.13 33.15 -11.81
CA ALA A 755 13.94 32.63 -12.92
C ALA A 755 13.81 31.12 -13.19
N LEU A 756 13.05 30.38 -12.38
CA LEU A 756 12.70 28.97 -12.58
C LEU A 756 11.23 28.76 -12.97
N GLY A 757 10.43 29.82 -13.09
CA GLY A 757 9.02 29.76 -13.41
C GLY A 757 8.19 29.11 -12.30
N ARG A 758 8.60 29.28 -11.04
CA ARG A 758 7.81 28.81 -9.89
C ARG A 758 6.61 29.74 -9.67
N GLN A 759 5.53 29.17 -9.13
CA GLN A 759 4.31 29.90 -8.78
C GLN A 759 4.46 30.47 -7.35
N GLY A 760 4.55 31.79 -7.23
CA GLY A 760 4.79 32.48 -5.97
C GLY A 760 3.57 32.58 -5.04
N SER A 761 2.36 32.64 -5.61
CA SER A 761 1.07 32.76 -4.91
C SER A 761 0.01 31.83 -5.51
N ALA A 762 -1.18 31.76 -4.92
CA ALA A 762 -2.31 31.08 -5.56
C ALA A 762 -2.87 31.85 -6.78
N ASP A 763 -2.60 33.15 -6.86
CA ASP A 763 -3.28 34.10 -7.76
C ASP A 763 -2.54 34.31 -9.09
N VAL A 764 -1.20 34.11 -9.11
CA VAL A 764 -0.34 34.46 -10.25
C VAL A 764 0.59 33.30 -10.63
N SER A 765 0.59 32.93 -11.93
CA SER A 765 1.47 31.91 -12.52
C SER A 765 2.05 32.43 -13.84
N MET A 766 3.32 32.86 -13.82
CA MET A 766 4.00 33.41 -15.01
C MET A 766 4.12 32.43 -16.17
N GLN A 767 4.11 31.12 -15.90
CA GLN A 767 4.03 30.13 -16.96
C GLN A 767 2.64 30.09 -17.61
N SER A 768 1.56 30.14 -16.81
CA SER A 768 0.19 30.20 -17.37
C SER A 768 -0.03 31.50 -18.15
N TYR A 769 0.56 32.60 -17.67
CA TYR A 769 0.59 33.90 -18.35
C TYR A 769 1.29 33.82 -19.72
N LEU A 770 2.54 33.34 -19.78
CA LEU A 770 3.23 33.13 -21.05
C LEU A 770 2.49 32.14 -21.96
N ASN A 771 1.97 31.02 -21.44
CA ASN A 771 1.18 30.06 -22.22
C ASN A 771 -0.04 30.70 -22.89
N ARG A 772 -0.73 31.61 -22.19
CA ARG A 772 -1.95 32.29 -22.63
C ARG A 772 -1.68 33.39 -23.66
N TYR A 773 -0.55 34.08 -23.58
CA TYR A 773 -0.25 35.27 -24.38
C TYR A 773 0.90 35.06 -25.38
N SER A 774 0.53 34.66 -26.61
CA SER A 774 1.49 34.35 -27.68
C SER A 774 2.31 35.54 -28.19
N ASP A 775 1.88 36.76 -27.90
CA ASP A 775 2.63 38.00 -28.12
C ASP A 775 3.79 38.12 -27.11
N LEU A 776 3.55 37.80 -25.84
CA LEU A 776 4.61 37.78 -24.81
C LEU A 776 5.62 36.67 -25.08
N GLN A 777 5.19 35.49 -25.57
CA GLN A 777 6.12 34.45 -26.02
C GLN A 777 7.03 34.90 -27.17
N LYS A 778 6.55 35.79 -28.04
CA LYS A 778 7.35 36.36 -29.14
C LYS A 778 8.30 37.47 -28.65
N ALA A 779 7.89 38.23 -27.63
CA ALA A 779 8.68 39.31 -27.06
C ALA A 779 9.81 38.80 -26.14
N PHE A 780 9.48 37.88 -25.22
CA PHE A 780 10.38 37.46 -24.13
C PHE A 780 10.91 36.03 -24.30
N GLY A 781 10.18 35.17 -25.01
CA GLY A 781 10.41 33.73 -25.08
C GLY A 781 9.37 32.91 -24.30
N VAL A 782 9.44 31.58 -24.41
CA VAL A 782 8.46 30.66 -23.80
C VAL A 782 8.69 30.37 -22.31
N ASP A 783 9.84 30.77 -21.78
CA ASP A 783 10.31 30.44 -20.43
C ASP A 783 11.16 31.55 -19.79
N ASN A 784 11.05 32.79 -20.30
CA ASN A 784 11.63 33.98 -19.69
C ASN A 784 10.62 34.59 -18.69
N TYR A 785 10.61 34.04 -17.49
CA TYR A 785 9.63 34.37 -16.46
C TYR A 785 9.91 35.70 -15.75
N ASP A 786 11.15 36.18 -15.75
CA ASP A 786 11.53 37.46 -15.16
C ASP A 786 10.91 38.62 -15.97
N ASP A 787 11.13 38.68 -17.29
CA ASP A 787 10.52 39.71 -18.15
C ASP A 787 8.98 39.59 -18.20
N ALA A 788 8.45 38.36 -18.08
CA ALA A 788 7.01 38.14 -17.98
C ALA A 788 6.40 38.70 -16.68
N LEU A 789 7.12 38.57 -15.56
CA LEU A 789 6.73 39.13 -14.26
C LEU A 789 6.81 40.66 -14.27
N ASP A 790 7.87 41.22 -14.85
CA ASP A 790 8.01 42.66 -15.03
C ASP A 790 6.92 43.22 -15.95
N HIS A 791 6.53 42.53 -17.03
CA HIS A 791 5.36 42.91 -17.82
C HIS A 791 4.08 42.86 -16.99
N TRP A 792 3.87 41.78 -16.22
CA TRP A 792 2.68 41.65 -15.38
C TRP A 792 2.55 42.81 -14.38
N MET A 793 3.60 43.08 -13.60
CA MET A 793 3.62 44.11 -12.56
C MET A 793 3.52 45.56 -13.09
N ASN A 794 3.97 45.84 -14.32
CA ASN A 794 4.00 47.20 -14.87
C ASN A 794 2.90 47.51 -15.90
N TYR A 795 2.30 46.48 -16.52
CA TYR A 795 1.33 46.66 -17.63
C TYR A 795 0.21 45.61 -17.65
N GLY A 796 0.44 44.41 -17.12
CA GLY A 796 -0.47 43.27 -17.31
C GLY A 796 -1.85 43.47 -16.69
N GLU A 797 -1.93 44.08 -15.51
CA GLU A 797 -3.19 44.40 -14.84
C GLU A 797 -3.95 45.53 -15.56
N ASP A 798 -3.26 46.63 -15.92
CA ASP A 798 -3.83 47.75 -16.69
C ASP A 798 -4.34 47.31 -18.07
N GLU A 799 -3.65 46.38 -18.73
CA GLU A 799 -4.07 45.75 -19.99
C GLU A 799 -5.20 44.70 -19.81
N ASN A 800 -5.71 44.51 -18.58
CA ASN A 800 -6.75 43.54 -18.23
C ASN A 800 -6.38 42.09 -18.63
N ARG A 801 -5.10 41.74 -18.56
CA ARG A 801 -4.62 40.38 -18.84
C ARG A 801 -4.84 39.46 -17.64
N ASN A 802 -4.84 38.15 -17.90
CA ASN A 802 -5.07 37.12 -16.90
C ASN A 802 -3.79 36.31 -16.62
N ALA A 803 -3.08 36.65 -15.55
CA ALA A 803 -1.93 35.90 -15.03
C ALA A 803 -2.30 34.71 -14.11
N GLY A 804 -3.59 34.43 -13.92
CA GLY A 804 -4.07 33.33 -13.10
C GLY A 804 -3.65 31.95 -13.60
N PRO A 805 -3.36 31.00 -12.69
CA PRO A 805 -2.94 29.65 -13.03
C PRO A 805 -4.02 28.86 -13.78
N ASP A 806 -3.60 28.05 -14.76
CA ASP A 806 -4.50 27.16 -15.52
C ASP A 806 -5.10 26.02 -14.69
N SER A 807 -4.72 25.89 -13.41
CA SER A 807 -5.20 24.83 -12.52
C SER A 807 -5.24 25.28 -11.06
N ALA A 808 -6.24 24.77 -10.32
CA ALA A 808 -6.39 25.01 -8.88
C ALA A 808 -5.67 23.97 -7.99
N TYR A 809 -4.61 23.32 -8.48
CA TYR A 809 -3.90 22.30 -7.68
C TYR A 809 -3.10 22.95 -6.54
N ALA A 810 -3.53 22.73 -5.29
CA ALA A 810 -2.96 23.31 -4.09
C ALA A 810 -2.04 22.38 -3.28
N GLY A 811 -1.73 21.17 -3.79
CA GLY A 811 -0.85 20.22 -3.10
C GLY A 811 0.65 20.49 -3.31
N PRO A 812 1.54 19.82 -2.55
CA PRO A 812 2.98 19.92 -2.76
C PRO A 812 3.43 19.32 -4.11
N VAL A 813 4.40 19.96 -4.74
CA VAL A 813 5.04 19.54 -6.00
C VAL A 813 6.57 19.56 -5.89
N ALA A 814 7.23 18.83 -6.79
CA ALA A 814 8.65 18.97 -7.05
C ALA A 814 8.89 20.11 -8.05
N GLY A 815 9.19 21.30 -7.53
CA GLY A 815 9.43 22.50 -8.36
C GLY A 815 10.64 22.34 -9.29
N PRO A 816 10.74 23.15 -10.37
CA PRO A 816 11.88 23.08 -11.28
C PRO A 816 13.20 23.29 -10.52
N ARG A 817 14.23 22.48 -10.77
CA ARG A 817 15.47 22.47 -9.98
C ARG A 817 16.72 22.49 -10.84
N ARG A 818 17.63 23.43 -10.55
CA ARG A 818 18.96 23.55 -11.18
C ARG A 818 19.95 22.52 -10.62
N ALA A 819 20.81 22.03 -11.48
CA ALA A 819 21.95 21.19 -11.19
C ALA A 819 23.12 21.64 -12.07
N GLY A 820 24.31 21.89 -11.52
CA GLY A 820 25.45 22.45 -12.27
C GLY A 820 25.56 23.98 -12.17
N GLY A 821 26.57 24.54 -12.82
CA GLY A 821 27.04 25.92 -12.60
C GLY A 821 26.74 26.89 -13.74
N GLY A 822 27.37 28.07 -13.68
CA GLY A 822 27.12 29.20 -14.58
C GLY A 822 27.85 29.17 -15.93
N GLY A 823 28.56 28.07 -16.26
CA GLY A 823 29.25 27.93 -17.54
C GLY A 823 28.30 27.86 -18.75
N GLY A 824 28.86 27.89 -19.96
CA GLY A 824 28.11 27.72 -21.21
C GLY A 824 27.08 28.81 -21.54
N GLY A 825 26.38 28.64 -22.66
CA GLY A 825 25.20 29.42 -23.03
C GLY A 825 23.92 28.77 -22.49
N GLN A 826 22.88 29.57 -22.20
CA GLN A 826 21.57 29.06 -21.82
C GLN A 826 20.90 28.33 -22.99
N TRP A 827 20.10 27.31 -22.66
CA TRP A 827 19.26 26.61 -23.62
C TRP A 827 17.99 26.09 -22.94
N SER A 828 16.96 25.90 -23.76
CA SER A 828 15.68 25.33 -23.34
C SER A 828 15.06 24.56 -24.49
N ASP A 829 14.56 23.36 -24.21
CA ASP A 829 13.78 22.59 -25.17
C ASP A 829 12.26 22.91 -25.05
N ALA A 830 11.84 23.91 -24.26
CA ALA A 830 10.43 24.15 -23.95
C ALA A 830 9.53 24.29 -25.20
N ALA A 831 10.00 24.99 -26.24
CA ALA A 831 9.28 25.19 -27.49
C ALA A 831 9.11 23.90 -28.31
N GLN A 832 10.13 23.02 -28.31
CA GLN A 832 10.12 21.71 -28.98
C GLN A 832 9.31 20.69 -28.18
N CYS A 833 9.45 20.71 -26.85
CA CYS A 833 8.80 19.81 -25.90
C CYS A 833 7.30 20.07 -25.76
N ARG A 834 6.84 21.33 -25.88
CA ARG A 834 5.43 21.75 -25.78
C ARG A 834 4.72 21.21 -24.53
N ASN A 835 5.36 21.37 -23.37
CA ASN A 835 4.90 20.90 -22.06
C ASN A 835 4.60 19.38 -21.98
N THR A 836 5.28 18.56 -22.79
CA THR A 836 5.23 17.09 -22.69
C THR A 836 6.36 16.52 -21.81
N HIS A 837 6.67 15.23 -21.91
CA HIS A 837 7.65 14.52 -21.07
C HIS A 837 8.75 13.87 -21.89
N VAL A 838 9.90 13.64 -21.24
CA VAL A 838 11.02 12.85 -21.78
C VAL A 838 10.60 11.38 -21.95
N ILE A 839 10.80 10.84 -23.15
CA ILE A 839 10.61 9.42 -23.50
C ILE A 839 11.89 8.74 -24.02
N GLY A 840 12.98 9.50 -24.14
CA GLY A 840 14.29 9.00 -24.56
C GLY A 840 15.34 10.10 -24.48
N PHE A 841 16.61 9.74 -24.58
CA PHE A 841 17.71 10.69 -24.62
C PHE A 841 18.95 10.10 -25.28
N LYS A 842 19.83 10.98 -25.75
CA LYS A 842 21.20 10.69 -26.13
C LYS A 842 22.13 11.35 -25.13
N THR A 843 23.25 10.71 -24.84
CA THR A 843 24.25 11.21 -23.91
C THR A 843 25.67 10.86 -24.34
N SER A 844 26.61 11.74 -24.03
CA SER A 844 28.06 11.54 -24.11
C SER A 844 28.64 11.92 -22.75
N SER A 845 29.56 11.11 -22.23
CA SER A 845 30.18 11.39 -20.94
C SER A 845 31.55 10.75 -20.80
N GLY A 846 32.54 11.54 -20.37
CA GLY A 846 33.85 11.09 -19.91
C GLY A 846 34.00 11.32 -18.41
N LYS A 847 34.93 12.21 -18.04
CA LYS A 847 35.10 12.65 -16.64
C LYS A 847 33.93 13.52 -16.15
N ARG A 848 33.12 14.05 -17.06
CA ARG A 848 31.90 14.85 -16.82
C ARG A 848 30.79 14.45 -17.79
N LEU A 849 29.65 15.12 -17.73
CA LEU A 849 28.59 15.01 -18.72
C LEU A 849 28.94 15.88 -19.94
N ASP A 850 29.45 15.28 -21.01
CA ASP A 850 29.98 16.02 -22.15
C ASP A 850 28.85 16.59 -23.04
N GLY A 851 27.74 15.86 -23.19
CA GLY A 851 26.61 16.33 -24.00
C GLY A 851 25.34 15.50 -23.81
N VAL A 852 24.19 16.12 -24.06
CA VAL A 852 22.86 15.51 -24.01
C VAL A 852 21.96 15.95 -25.17
N GLN A 853 20.96 15.14 -25.50
CA GLN A 853 19.82 15.52 -26.35
C GLN A 853 18.59 14.72 -25.87
N PHE A 854 17.44 15.35 -25.68
CA PHE A 854 16.23 14.67 -25.17
C PHE A 854 15.21 14.44 -26.27
N LEU A 855 14.45 13.34 -26.19
CA LEU A 855 13.30 13.04 -27.02
C LEU A 855 12.02 13.18 -26.19
N TYR A 856 11.06 13.93 -26.71
CA TYR A 856 9.81 14.25 -26.03
C TYR A 856 8.62 13.43 -26.57
N ALA A 857 7.58 13.30 -25.77
CA ALA A 857 6.42 12.44 -26.07
C ALA A 857 5.60 12.87 -27.30
N ASN A 858 5.82 14.09 -27.81
CA ASN A 858 5.30 14.56 -29.11
C ASN A 858 6.15 14.10 -30.32
N GLY A 859 7.15 13.24 -30.10
CA GLY A 859 8.06 12.72 -31.13
C GLY A 859 9.19 13.66 -31.54
N GLN A 860 9.30 14.86 -30.94
CA GLN A 860 10.34 15.84 -31.27
C GLN A 860 11.60 15.60 -30.44
N TRP A 861 12.75 15.58 -31.10
CA TRP A 861 14.05 15.71 -30.43
C TRP A 861 14.31 17.19 -30.10
N GLY A 862 14.79 17.45 -28.89
CA GLY A 862 15.32 18.75 -28.47
C GLY A 862 16.67 19.07 -29.11
N GLY A 863 17.25 20.19 -28.70
CA GLY A 863 18.59 20.60 -29.11
C GLY A 863 19.67 19.62 -28.64
N VAL A 864 20.79 19.56 -29.36
CA VAL A 864 22.01 18.91 -28.85
C VAL A 864 22.75 19.94 -28.00
N HIS A 865 22.86 19.64 -26.70
CA HIS A 865 23.44 20.53 -25.70
C HIS A 865 24.77 19.95 -25.22
N GLY A 866 25.86 20.70 -25.39
CA GLY A 866 27.23 20.19 -25.22
C GLY A 866 27.72 19.39 -26.44
N LYS A 867 28.63 18.44 -26.23
CA LYS A 867 29.30 17.64 -27.27
C LYS A 867 28.93 16.15 -27.18
N LEU A 868 28.06 15.69 -28.07
CA LEU A 868 27.78 14.27 -28.24
C LEU A 868 28.90 13.57 -29.03
N LYS A 869 29.77 12.83 -28.32
CA LYS A 869 30.79 11.93 -28.89
C LYS A 869 30.57 10.51 -28.36
N ASN A 870 30.85 9.47 -29.15
CA ASN A 870 30.64 8.06 -28.73
C ASN A 870 29.25 7.83 -28.09
N THR A 871 28.23 8.42 -28.71
CA THR A 871 26.90 8.64 -28.12
C THR A 871 26.19 7.37 -27.68
N GLN A 872 25.76 7.33 -26.42
CA GLN A 872 24.78 6.35 -25.96
C GLN A 872 23.37 6.87 -26.22
N THR A 873 22.52 6.05 -26.84
CA THR A 873 21.11 6.38 -27.10
C THR A 873 20.22 5.48 -26.24
N VAL A 874 19.32 6.09 -25.48
CA VAL A 874 18.35 5.43 -24.60
C VAL A 874 16.95 5.79 -25.07
N MET A 875 16.11 4.78 -25.24
CA MET A 875 14.68 4.91 -25.49
C MET A 875 13.95 4.20 -24.35
N LEU A 876 12.94 4.84 -23.77
CA LEU A 876 12.10 4.22 -22.75
C LEU A 876 11.08 3.29 -23.42
N ALA A 877 10.69 2.23 -22.71
CA ALA A 877 9.65 1.31 -23.19
C ALA A 877 8.27 2.01 -23.22
N ALA A 878 7.31 1.43 -23.96
CA ALA A 878 5.93 1.92 -23.93
C ALA A 878 5.36 1.89 -22.50
N GLY A 879 4.90 3.04 -22.00
CA GLY A 879 4.42 3.19 -20.61
C GLY A 879 5.52 3.37 -19.55
N GLU A 880 6.79 3.33 -19.93
CA GLU A 880 7.91 3.67 -19.04
C GLU A 880 8.17 5.19 -19.06
N TYR A 881 8.45 5.78 -17.90
CA TYR A 881 8.77 7.20 -17.75
C TYR A 881 9.71 7.43 -16.56
N ILE A 882 10.51 8.50 -16.63
CA ILE A 882 11.44 8.86 -15.54
C ILE A 882 10.67 9.44 -14.35
N THR A 883 10.97 8.91 -13.16
CA THR A 883 10.39 9.31 -11.87
C THR A 883 11.42 9.94 -10.93
N ARG A 884 12.73 9.67 -11.13
CA ARG A 884 13.81 10.25 -10.33
C ARG A 884 15.07 10.44 -11.19
N VAL A 885 15.83 11.49 -10.88
CA VAL A 885 17.12 11.79 -11.50
C VAL A 885 18.15 12.00 -10.40
N ASP A 886 19.12 11.09 -10.31
CA ASP A 886 20.28 11.24 -9.42
C ASP A 886 21.42 11.92 -10.18
N TYR A 887 21.95 13.01 -9.64
CA TYR A 887 22.94 13.83 -10.32
C TYR A 887 24.10 14.20 -9.41
N ARG A 888 25.24 14.51 -10.03
CA ARG A 888 26.39 15.08 -9.33
C ARG A 888 26.87 16.32 -10.06
N SER A 889 27.08 17.39 -9.31
CA SER A 889 27.37 18.70 -9.88
C SER A 889 28.17 19.59 -8.93
N GLY A 890 28.97 20.47 -9.52
CA GLY A 890 29.61 21.60 -8.85
C GLY A 890 29.47 22.84 -9.72
N GLY A 891 30.60 23.41 -10.15
CA GLY A 891 30.61 24.49 -11.16
C GLY A 891 30.21 24.05 -12.58
N SER A 892 29.95 22.76 -12.80
CA SER A 892 29.51 22.12 -14.06
C SER A 892 28.73 20.83 -13.71
N MET A 893 28.15 20.12 -14.70
CA MET A 893 27.55 18.80 -14.47
C MET A 893 28.60 17.70 -14.53
N ASP A 894 28.92 17.10 -13.38
CA ASP A 894 29.86 15.99 -13.30
C ASP A 894 29.21 14.65 -13.68
N ALA A 895 27.94 14.41 -13.31
CA ALA A 895 27.20 13.22 -13.75
C ALA A 895 25.67 13.31 -13.64
N VAL A 896 24.98 12.46 -14.40
CA VAL A 896 23.52 12.24 -14.31
C VAL A 896 23.15 10.76 -14.43
N THR A 897 22.09 10.35 -13.75
CA THR A 897 21.51 8.99 -13.75
C THR A 897 19.99 9.12 -13.72
N PHE A 898 19.29 8.52 -14.67
CA PHE A 898 17.83 8.57 -14.75
C PHE A 898 17.23 7.25 -14.25
N ILE A 899 16.17 7.32 -13.46
CA ILE A 899 15.50 6.15 -12.85
C ILE A 899 14.02 6.17 -13.26
N SER A 900 13.54 5.07 -13.83
CA SER A 900 12.15 4.97 -14.31
C SER A 900 11.17 4.48 -13.26
N ASN A 901 9.87 4.62 -13.56
CA ASN A 901 8.76 4.01 -12.82
C ASN A 901 8.85 2.48 -12.71
N GLN A 902 9.66 1.82 -13.53
CA GLN A 902 9.93 0.37 -13.47
C GLN A 902 11.16 0.02 -12.62
N GLY A 903 11.79 1.00 -11.97
CA GLY A 903 13.04 0.83 -11.23
C GLY A 903 14.28 0.60 -12.11
N ARG A 904 14.17 0.82 -13.43
CA ARG A 904 15.33 0.72 -14.35
C ARG A 904 16.19 1.97 -14.21
N THR A 905 17.49 1.75 -14.08
CA THR A 905 18.50 2.80 -13.90
C THR A 905 19.29 2.98 -15.21
N PHE A 906 19.34 4.20 -15.71
CA PHE A 906 20.07 4.58 -16.92
C PHE A 906 21.20 5.54 -16.53
N GLY A 907 22.44 5.06 -16.64
CA GLY A 907 23.64 5.73 -16.15
C GLY A 907 24.35 4.87 -15.11
N ARG A 908 25.30 5.41 -14.35
CA ARG A 908 25.73 6.81 -14.28
C ARG A 908 26.44 7.28 -15.57
N TYR A 909 26.02 8.42 -16.10
CA TYR A 909 26.72 9.12 -17.19
C TYR A 909 27.56 10.25 -16.61
N GLY A 910 28.89 10.13 -16.67
CA GLY A 910 29.84 11.12 -16.14
C GLY A 910 30.62 10.66 -14.90
N GLY A 911 31.72 11.36 -14.61
CA GLY A 911 32.70 10.97 -13.60
C GLY A 911 32.31 11.33 -12.16
N SER A 912 33.14 10.92 -11.20
CA SER A 912 32.87 10.94 -9.74
C SER A 912 32.82 12.33 -9.07
N GLY A 913 33.00 13.42 -9.81
CA GLY A 913 33.02 14.80 -9.31
C GLY A 913 31.71 15.29 -8.69
N GLY A 914 31.72 16.57 -8.28
CA GLY A 914 30.56 17.30 -7.78
C GLY A 914 30.01 16.82 -6.43
N GLY A 915 29.11 17.61 -5.84
CA GLY A 915 28.24 17.15 -4.75
C GLY A 915 27.14 16.24 -5.30
N ALA A 916 26.73 15.20 -4.54
CA ALA A 916 25.65 14.30 -4.94
C ALA A 916 24.29 14.83 -4.48
N ASN A 917 23.29 14.77 -5.36
CA ASN A 917 21.92 15.18 -5.06
C ASN A 917 20.93 14.42 -5.96
N SER A 918 19.63 14.59 -5.73
CA SER A 918 18.56 13.90 -6.46
C SER A 918 17.36 14.80 -6.70
N TYR A 919 16.82 14.78 -7.91
CA TYR A 919 15.50 15.32 -8.22
C TYR A 919 14.48 14.19 -8.29
N SER A 920 13.43 14.24 -7.48
CA SER A 920 12.29 13.32 -7.58
C SER A 920 11.13 14.04 -8.26
N VAL A 921 10.54 13.42 -9.27
CA VAL A 921 9.37 13.95 -10.00
C VAL A 921 8.15 13.90 -9.06
N THR A 922 7.25 14.89 -9.16
CA THR A 922 6.00 14.91 -8.39
C THR A 922 5.22 13.60 -8.58
N PRO A 923 4.70 12.95 -7.52
CA PRO A 923 3.93 11.72 -7.64
C PRO A 923 2.79 11.82 -8.67
N GLY A 924 2.67 10.82 -9.54
CA GLY A 924 1.70 10.80 -10.65
C GLY A 924 2.09 11.64 -11.89
N GLN A 925 3.19 12.40 -11.83
CA GLN A 925 3.71 13.18 -12.96
C GLN A 925 4.94 12.50 -13.60
N LYS A 926 5.50 13.12 -14.64
CA LYS A 926 6.65 12.63 -15.41
C LYS A 926 7.74 13.71 -15.49
N LEU A 927 8.99 13.33 -15.76
CA LEU A 927 10.05 14.30 -16.07
C LEU A 927 9.68 15.10 -17.33
N GLY A 928 9.50 16.41 -17.15
CA GLY A 928 9.00 17.33 -18.17
C GLY A 928 10.08 17.86 -19.11
N CYS A 929 9.83 19.04 -19.68
CA CYS A 929 10.78 19.71 -20.57
C CYS A 929 12.10 20.03 -19.85
N MET A 930 13.20 19.80 -20.55
CA MET A 930 14.55 20.07 -20.06
C MET A 930 15.01 21.45 -20.51
N ALA A 931 15.74 22.12 -19.62
CA ALA A 931 16.47 23.36 -19.90
C ALA A 931 17.84 23.29 -19.20
N GLY A 932 18.71 24.26 -19.43
CA GLY A 932 20.03 24.25 -18.81
C GLY A 932 21.02 25.26 -19.36
N ARG A 933 22.30 24.92 -19.20
CA ARG A 933 23.41 25.63 -19.83
C ARG A 933 24.41 24.64 -20.40
N SER A 934 25.02 24.96 -21.53
CA SER A 934 26.08 24.13 -22.13
C SER A 934 27.00 24.93 -23.03
N GLY A 935 28.26 24.49 -23.10
CA GLY A 935 29.24 24.97 -24.06
C GLY A 935 29.99 23.80 -24.67
N SER A 936 31.22 23.56 -24.22
CA SER A 936 31.99 22.37 -24.61
C SER A 936 31.61 21.10 -23.87
N GLU A 937 30.95 21.24 -22.72
CA GLU A 937 30.35 20.20 -21.89
C GLU A 937 28.94 20.65 -21.47
N VAL A 938 28.19 19.84 -20.72
CA VAL A 938 26.93 20.26 -20.10
C VAL A 938 27.27 20.98 -18.78
N ASP A 939 27.06 22.28 -18.72
CA ASP A 939 27.39 23.08 -17.54
C ASP A 939 26.28 23.04 -16.49
N GLN A 940 25.01 22.99 -16.93
CA GLN A 940 23.83 22.95 -16.06
C GLN A 940 22.67 22.18 -16.71
N LEU A 941 21.90 21.46 -15.89
CA LEU A 941 20.58 20.93 -16.20
C LEU A 941 19.52 21.52 -15.27
N ILE A 942 18.31 21.71 -15.78
CA ILE A 942 17.12 22.08 -15.02
C ILE A 942 16.10 20.97 -15.20
N PHE A 943 15.76 20.31 -14.10
CA PHE A 943 14.76 19.24 -14.07
C PHE A 943 13.39 19.82 -13.70
N SER A 944 12.31 19.35 -14.32
CA SER A 944 10.94 19.78 -14.03
C SER A 944 9.95 18.62 -14.10
N SER A 945 8.75 18.79 -13.55
CA SER A 945 7.63 17.84 -13.68
C SER A 945 6.58 18.36 -14.67
N THR A 946 5.76 17.46 -15.23
CA THR A 946 4.75 17.77 -16.27
C THR A 946 3.38 18.25 -15.81
N GLY A 947 3.03 18.08 -14.53
CA GLY A 947 1.68 18.38 -14.05
C GLY A 947 1.47 19.87 -13.74
N PRO A 948 0.41 20.22 -13.00
CA PRO A 948 0.05 21.60 -12.72
C PRO A 948 1.22 22.38 -12.09
N ARG A 949 1.58 23.51 -12.73
CA ARG A 949 2.71 24.40 -12.42
C ARG A 949 2.23 25.61 -11.62
#